data_AF-A0A563VNA1-F1
#
_entry.id   AF-A0A563VNA1-F1
#
_cell.length_a   1.000
_cell.length_b   1.000
_cell.length_c   1.000
_cell.angle_alpha   90.00
_cell.angle_beta   90.00
_cell.angle_gamma   90.00
#
_symmetry.space_group_name_H-M   'P 1'
#
loop_
_entity.id
_entity.type
_entity.pdbx_description
1 polymer ?
#
loop_
_entity_poly.entity_id
_entity_poly.type
_entity_poly.pdbx_seq_one_letter_code
_entity_poly.pdbx_strand_id
1 'polypeptide(L)'
;MANATQKRQKFQRIRVLQILKPRKLLTYLCLSSLSLFSSPVMAAESVLGVVKSVENTPQWEEITTRLNQIGVNYCVVETKNWRQEIDLGSISVLLLPSVGSFNGSQTVALEQWMNKGGKVIVTGPTANLSPPSIRERLRSLFGAYWAYPLASPTTLELSANTPSQWNGRTLLENTFMGAAVIPTDNNGQTAANWIVESNPPAAIVTDNSTVLGWRWGSNAVADASLDTAWLQASLNRYGISTYGRFTPENQDTEEKPCRPEIVPQNESQPFIPGWELENNPSPESRFDSLGNNGFALQEKETMIQELEGLIGRFETTLLTADARASQINSSTSELINQLISQGSQNSSKSATKQVSDSTYPQAHKALEKAKTQFQQFLESIEQGRYSQAKRQWLAARNTLWDDYPTDRQVATSEIRAIWLDRGTIVKARSERDLVKLFDRLEKAGINAVFFETVNSGYTIHPSKIAPQQNPLVRGWDPLEVAVKLAHERNMELHAWVWTFAAVNQRHNVILNLPEDDLGPVLSRYPDWAITDKKGDRFHYTSGKAFLDPANPGVRRYLTLLLEEIATRYDVDGIHLDYIRYPFQSPTGEYTYGYGLASRQEFEKLTGVDPVEINYGGSLWNQWTGFRLKQIDNFVASVSQRLKQKRPDLILSTAVFPIPRQERINKIQQHWEEWVREEWIDMLVPMTYALDTEQLKTLTRPLLEDFSEGKALLLPGIRLLNVPDVVAVDQMQLLRGMSAEGYALFAAENFRPSLAEIFNRLQGNLETISSEPLPHRQPFRSTQVRYRSLKQEWNYLISNHQIEMDEQVLKTWGRQADDLSVAFQQLAENPSPRNFLAAQSSLSAFRRQFPSWMEQNKTINTYQAQVWENRLETLTRLLNYGENRILSANK
;
A
#
# COMPACT_ATOMS: atom_id res chain seq x y z
N MET A 1 -47.51 18.66 -21.53
CA MET A 1 -48.44 18.53 -22.67
C MET A 1 -47.79 19.30 -23.82
N ALA A 2 -46.97 18.70 -24.68
CA ALA A 2 -47.30 17.92 -25.90
C ALA A 2 -48.33 18.65 -26.78
N ASN A 3 -48.18 18.89 -28.09
CA ASN A 3 -47.22 18.45 -29.12
C ASN A 3 -47.44 19.32 -30.40
N ALA A 4 -46.37 19.48 -31.22
CA ALA A 4 -46.27 19.47 -32.71
C ALA A 4 -47.36 20.17 -33.59
N THR A 5 -47.08 20.81 -34.74
CA THR A 5 -46.52 20.17 -35.97
C THR A 5 -46.28 21.19 -37.13
N GLN A 6 -45.04 21.27 -37.63
CA GLN A 6 -44.55 21.24 -39.04
C GLN A 6 -45.35 21.86 -40.24
N LYS A 7 -44.72 22.77 -41.04
CA LYS A 7 -44.33 22.60 -42.48
C LYS A 7 -43.89 23.88 -43.23
N ARG A 8 -42.62 23.89 -43.67
CA ARG A 8 -42.00 24.11 -45.03
C ARG A 8 -42.37 25.27 -46.00
N GLN A 9 -41.27 25.74 -46.65
CA GLN A 9 -41.06 26.43 -47.97
C GLN A 9 -41.25 27.96 -47.97
N LYS A 10 -40.42 28.83 -48.58
CA LYS A 10 -39.68 28.78 -49.87
C LYS A 10 -38.60 29.90 -49.96
N PHE A 11 -37.60 29.72 -50.83
CA PHE A 11 -36.51 30.65 -51.22
C PHE A 11 -36.97 31.84 -52.10
N GLN A 12 -36.26 32.98 -52.06
CA GLN A 12 -35.86 33.75 -53.27
C GLN A 12 -34.69 34.75 -53.01
N ARG A 13 -33.81 34.87 -54.02
CA ARG A 13 -32.53 35.62 -54.13
C ARG A 13 -32.71 37.00 -54.79
N ILE A 14 -31.82 37.97 -54.49
CA ILE A 14 -31.30 39.04 -55.41
C ILE A 14 -29.87 39.45 -54.88
N ARG A 15 -28.70 39.11 -55.49
CA ARG A 15 -27.85 39.77 -56.55
C ARG A 15 -27.47 41.26 -56.24
N VAL A 16 -26.21 41.74 -56.21
CA VAL A 16 -25.23 41.98 -57.30
C VAL A 16 -23.84 42.47 -56.77
N LEU A 17 -22.76 42.04 -57.47
CA LEU A 17 -21.37 42.53 -57.78
C LEU A 17 -20.83 43.89 -57.23
N GLN A 18 -19.53 44.29 -57.15
CA GLN A 18 -18.23 43.83 -57.70
C GLN A 18 -17.02 44.53 -57.01
N ILE A 19 -15.83 43.99 -57.31
CA ILE A 19 -14.41 44.27 -56.94
C ILE A 19 -13.83 45.64 -57.38
N LEU A 20 -12.85 46.22 -56.64
CA LEU A 20 -11.52 46.71 -57.13
C LEU A 20 -10.63 47.39 -56.04
N LYS A 21 -9.31 47.11 -56.11
CA LYS A 21 -8.12 47.61 -55.35
C LYS A 21 -7.32 48.61 -56.26
N PRO A 22 -6.09 49.13 -55.97
CA PRO A 22 -5.37 49.65 -54.76
C PRO A 22 -4.42 50.90 -55.03
N ARG A 23 -3.58 51.27 -54.02
CA ARG A 23 -2.24 51.99 -54.05
C ARG A 23 -2.23 53.53 -54.28
N LYS A 24 -1.27 54.38 -53.85
CA LYS A 24 0.03 54.38 -53.08
C LYS A 24 0.50 55.86 -52.94
N LEU A 25 1.44 56.15 -52.01
CA LEU A 25 2.66 57.00 -52.07
C LEU A 25 2.93 57.65 -50.68
N LEU A 26 4.13 57.93 -50.17
CA LEU A 26 5.56 57.57 -50.35
C LEU A 26 6.31 58.36 -49.23
N THR A 27 7.45 57.91 -48.64
CA THR A 27 8.85 58.40 -48.86
C THR A 27 9.73 57.61 -47.84
N TYR A 28 10.63 56.66 -48.20
CA TYR A 28 12.08 56.71 -48.58
C TYR A 28 13.06 57.20 -47.48
N LEU A 29 14.26 56.63 -47.18
CA LEU A 29 15.12 55.56 -47.75
C LEU A 29 16.29 55.18 -46.77
N CYS A 30 16.72 53.90 -46.81
CA CYS A 30 18.06 53.30 -46.53
C CYS A 30 18.73 53.27 -45.14
N LEU A 31 18.92 52.06 -44.56
CA LEU A 31 20.20 51.31 -44.54
C LEU A 31 20.08 49.92 -43.88
N SER A 32 20.85 48.96 -44.40
CA SER A 32 21.19 47.60 -43.92
C SER A 32 20.12 46.49 -43.92
N SER A 33 20.32 45.60 -44.90
CA SER A 33 19.89 44.21 -44.99
C SER A 33 20.45 43.33 -43.87
N LEU A 34 19.56 42.59 -43.18
CA LEU A 34 19.89 41.36 -42.47
C LEU A 34 18.63 40.49 -42.38
N SER A 35 18.42 39.67 -43.41
CA SER A 35 17.70 38.41 -43.26
C SER A 35 18.71 37.37 -42.77
N LEU A 36 18.66 37.02 -41.49
CA LEU A 36 19.29 35.83 -40.96
C LEU A 36 18.35 35.19 -39.92
N PHE A 37 17.89 33.99 -40.28
CA PHE A 37 17.54 32.86 -39.43
C PHE A 37 16.87 33.15 -38.09
N SER A 38 15.60 32.74 -37.97
CA SER A 38 15.12 32.13 -36.74
C SER A 38 16.12 31.04 -36.35
N SER A 39 16.92 31.28 -35.31
CA SER A 39 17.71 30.24 -34.69
C SER A 39 16.76 29.12 -34.28
N PRO A 40 16.98 27.86 -34.67
CA PRO A 40 16.37 26.78 -33.92
C PRO A 40 16.94 26.90 -32.51
N VAL A 41 16.07 26.95 -31.51
CA VAL A 41 16.47 26.51 -30.17
C VAL A 41 16.73 25.02 -30.31
N MET A 42 17.95 24.67 -30.72
CA MET A 42 18.49 23.33 -30.59
C MET A 42 18.74 23.12 -29.10
N ALA A 43 17.71 22.70 -28.38
CA ALA A 43 17.91 21.96 -27.14
C ALA A 43 18.58 20.65 -27.55
N ALA A 44 19.91 20.59 -27.42
CA ALA A 44 20.62 19.32 -27.45
C ALA A 44 20.35 18.62 -26.11
N GLU A 45 19.13 18.10 -25.94
CA GLU A 45 18.77 17.26 -24.80
C GLU A 45 19.63 15.99 -24.88
N SER A 46 20.48 15.75 -23.88
CA SER A 46 21.26 14.52 -23.77
C SER A 46 20.32 13.36 -23.44
N VAL A 47 19.87 12.66 -24.47
CA VAL A 47 18.86 11.60 -24.42
C VAL A 47 19.37 10.34 -23.66
N LEU A 48 20.68 10.08 -23.66
CA LEU A 48 21.29 8.90 -23.04
C LEU A 48 22.28 9.26 -21.91
N GLY A 49 22.02 8.77 -20.70
CA GLY A 49 23.00 8.78 -19.59
C GLY A 49 23.69 7.43 -19.49
N VAL A 50 25.01 7.41 -19.29
CA VAL A 50 25.80 6.17 -19.14
C VAL A 50 26.45 6.15 -17.76
N VAL A 51 26.15 5.11 -16.98
CA VAL A 51 26.61 5.03 -15.60
C VAL A 51 28.04 4.50 -15.50
N LYS A 52 28.93 5.31 -14.94
CA LYS A 52 30.31 4.94 -14.58
C LYS A 52 30.34 4.50 -13.13
N SER A 53 30.77 3.26 -12.88
CA SER A 53 30.90 2.67 -11.55
C SER A 53 32.32 2.12 -11.34
N VAL A 54 32.64 1.74 -10.11
CA VAL A 54 33.96 1.15 -9.80
C VAL A 54 34.15 -0.16 -10.57
N GLU A 55 33.09 -0.94 -10.76
CA GLU A 55 33.13 -2.26 -11.41
C GLU A 55 33.37 -2.20 -12.92
N ASN A 56 32.95 -1.12 -13.58
CA ASN A 56 33.11 -0.94 -15.03
C ASN A 56 34.23 0.04 -15.42
N THR A 57 34.91 0.63 -14.43
CA THR A 57 36.06 1.52 -14.64
C THR A 57 37.18 0.86 -15.48
N PRO A 58 37.55 -0.42 -15.26
CA PRO A 58 38.60 -1.07 -16.06
C PRO A 58 38.25 -1.22 -17.55
N GLN A 59 36.95 -1.25 -17.90
CA GLN A 59 36.45 -1.39 -19.27
C GLN A 59 35.92 -0.07 -19.84
N TRP A 60 36.13 1.04 -19.13
CA TRP A 60 35.48 2.30 -19.47
C TRP A 60 35.93 2.85 -20.83
N GLU A 61 37.21 2.69 -21.19
CA GLU A 61 37.74 3.08 -22.50
C GLU A 61 37.09 2.30 -23.65
N GLU A 62 36.83 1.00 -23.45
CA GLU A 62 36.15 0.15 -24.44
C GLU A 62 34.66 0.54 -24.57
N ILE A 63 33.99 0.83 -23.44
CA ILE A 63 32.61 1.32 -23.38
C ILE A 63 32.46 2.63 -24.16
N THR A 64 33.31 3.63 -23.89
CA THR A 64 33.23 4.94 -24.55
C THR A 64 33.61 4.87 -26.02
N THR A 65 34.60 4.05 -26.38
CA THR A 65 34.97 3.80 -27.79
C THR A 65 33.78 3.25 -28.57
N ARG A 66 33.04 2.28 -28.01
CA ARG A 66 31.83 1.71 -28.66
C ARG A 66 30.69 2.73 -28.76
N LEU A 67 30.45 3.53 -27.72
CA LEU A 67 29.43 4.59 -27.76
C LEU A 67 29.74 5.64 -28.86
N ASN A 68 31.01 6.02 -28.99
CA ASN A 68 31.48 6.93 -30.03
C ASN A 68 31.31 6.35 -31.45
N GLN A 69 31.57 5.05 -31.64
CA GLN A 69 31.33 4.36 -32.91
C GLN A 69 29.85 4.29 -33.29
N ILE A 70 28.96 4.20 -32.30
CA ILE A 70 27.50 4.18 -32.50
C ILE A 70 26.97 5.57 -32.88
N GLY A 71 27.71 6.63 -32.55
CA GLY A 71 27.33 8.01 -32.84
C GLY A 71 26.17 8.54 -31.98
N VAL A 72 25.95 7.97 -30.79
CA VAL A 72 24.91 8.42 -29.85
C VAL A 72 25.49 9.50 -28.93
N ASN A 73 24.80 10.63 -28.81
CA ASN A 73 25.14 11.63 -27.80
C ASN A 73 24.82 11.08 -26.41
N TYR A 74 25.82 11.03 -25.54
CA TYR A 74 25.64 10.59 -24.16
C TYR A 74 26.33 11.53 -23.17
N CYS A 75 25.88 11.50 -21.92
CA CYS A 75 26.58 12.11 -20.79
C CYS A 75 26.92 11.05 -19.74
N VAL A 76 27.98 11.30 -18.97
CA VAL A 76 28.46 10.35 -17.95
C VAL A 76 27.80 10.64 -16.61
N VAL A 77 27.22 9.60 -16.01
CA VAL A 77 26.65 9.62 -14.66
C VAL A 77 27.53 8.77 -13.75
N GLU A 78 28.37 9.40 -12.92
CA GLU A 78 29.12 8.63 -11.93
C GLU A 78 28.20 8.18 -10.80
N THR A 79 28.32 6.93 -10.35
CA THR A 79 27.48 6.39 -9.26
C THR A 79 27.50 7.26 -8.00
N LYS A 80 28.63 7.88 -7.67
CA LYS A 80 28.76 8.75 -6.49
C LYS A 80 27.96 10.07 -6.58
N ASN A 81 27.55 10.48 -7.79
CA ASN A 81 27.01 11.81 -8.10
C ASN A 81 25.48 11.88 -8.24
N TRP A 82 24.75 10.77 -8.09
CA TRP A 82 23.28 10.77 -8.16
C TRP A 82 22.68 10.01 -6.98
N ARG A 83 21.73 10.65 -6.30
CA ARG A 83 21.08 10.16 -5.06
C ARG A 83 19.59 10.52 -5.00
N GLN A 84 19.14 11.47 -5.82
CA GLN A 84 17.77 11.92 -5.93
C GLN A 84 17.32 11.87 -7.40
N GLU A 85 16.01 11.81 -7.64
CA GLU A 85 15.47 11.75 -9.00
C GLU A 85 15.89 12.94 -9.87
N ILE A 86 16.00 14.14 -9.28
CA ILE A 86 16.42 15.36 -9.98
C ILE A 86 17.83 15.26 -10.57
N ASP A 87 18.69 14.41 -9.97
CA ASP A 87 20.06 14.17 -10.45
C ASP A 87 20.08 13.43 -11.79
N LEU A 88 18.97 12.77 -12.16
CA LEU A 88 18.76 12.10 -13.44
C LEU A 88 17.87 12.93 -14.40
N GLY A 89 17.45 14.14 -14.01
CA GLY A 89 16.28 14.82 -14.56
C GLY A 89 16.33 15.19 -16.05
N SER A 90 17.51 15.34 -16.66
CA SER A 90 17.65 15.59 -18.11
C SER A 90 17.84 14.33 -18.94
N ILE A 91 17.92 13.15 -18.31
CA ILE A 91 18.19 11.86 -18.94
C ILE A 91 16.86 11.17 -19.21
N SER A 92 16.63 10.75 -20.46
CA SER A 92 15.43 9.94 -20.81
C SER A 92 15.72 8.44 -20.83
N VAL A 93 16.95 8.04 -21.14
CA VAL A 93 17.38 6.64 -21.11
C VAL A 93 18.70 6.49 -20.35
N LEU A 94 18.77 5.51 -19.45
CA LEU A 94 19.96 5.24 -18.63
C LEU A 94 20.55 3.88 -19.00
N LEU A 95 21.81 3.87 -19.42
CA LEU A 95 22.60 2.65 -19.65
C LEU A 95 23.39 2.30 -18.39
N LEU A 96 23.22 1.07 -17.91
CA LEU A 96 23.88 0.48 -16.74
C LEU A 96 24.84 -0.64 -17.18
N PRO A 97 26.08 -0.33 -17.59
CA PRO A 97 27.02 -1.34 -18.02
C PRO A 97 27.67 -2.01 -16.81
N SER A 98 27.22 -3.21 -16.45
CA SER A 98 27.76 -4.04 -15.36
C SER A 98 27.88 -3.32 -14.00
N VAL A 99 26.88 -2.51 -13.64
CA VAL A 99 26.91 -1.72 -12.40
C VAL A 99 26.63 -2.65 -11.20
N GLY A 100 27.67 -3.05 -10.49
CA GLY A 100 27.59 -4.12 -9.50
C GLY A 100 26.89 -3.74 -8.18
N SER A 101 26.96 -2.47 -7.77
CA SER A 101 26.46 -2.01 -6.47
C SER A 101 25.57 -0.76 -6.58
N PHE A 102 24.46 -0.78 -5.84
CA PHE A 102 23.53 0.32 -5.64
C PHE A 102 23.25 0.49 -4.16
N ASN A 103 23.08 1.73 -3.73
CA ASN A 103 22.60 2.07 -2.38
C ASN A 103 21.09 2.40 -2.39
N GLY A 104 20.50 2.56 -1.20
CA GLY A 104 19.08 2.84 -1.05
C GLY A 104 18.63 4.13 -1.75
N SER A 105 19.41 5.20 -1.64
CA SER A 105 19.08 6.49 -2.27
C SER A 105 19.06 6.41 -3.80
N GLN A 106 20.06 5.76 -4.40
CA GLN A 106 20.11 5.51 -5.84
C GLN A 106 18.95 4.64 -6.32
N THR A 107 18.59 3.61 -5.54
CA THR A 107 17.48 2.72 -5.88
C THR A 107 16.15 3.48 -5.90
N VAL A 108 15.92 4.34 -4.91
CA VAL A 108 14.72 5.20 -4.85
C VAL A 108 14.72 6.23 -5.98
N ALA A 109 15.87 6.89 -6.23
CA ALA A 109 16.01 7.86 -7.31
C ALA A 109 15.71 7.22 -8.68
N LEU A 110 16.24 6.02 -8.93
CA LEU A 110 16.03 5.28 -10.17
C LEU A 110 14.57 4.89 -10.34
N GLU A 111 13.92 4.41 -9.28
CA GLU A 111 12.51 4.05 -9.30
C GLU A 111 11.61 5.25 -9.56
N GLN A 112 11.85 6.37 -8.86
CA GLN A 112 11.11 7.62 -9.07
C GLN A 112 11.27 8.14 -10.50
N TRP A 113 12.50 8.11 -11.02
CA TRP A 113 12.81 8.51 -12.38
C TRP A 113 12.13 7.60 -13.43
N MET A 114 12.18 6.28 -13.24
CA MET A 114 11.48 5.32 -14.13
C MET A 114 9.96 5.49 -14.07
N ASN A 115 9.39 5.79 -12.89
CA ASN A 115 7.95 6.08 -12.73
C ASN A 115 7.50 7.35 -13.47
N LYS A 116 8.41 8.28 -13.74
CA LYS A 116 8.17 9.47 -14.58
C LYS A 116 8.40 9.23 -16.07
N GLY A 117 8.66 7.98 -16.47
CA GLY A 117 8.82 7.58 -17.88
C GLY A 117 10.26 7.32 -18.31
N GLY A 118 11.24 7.42 -17.40
CA GLY A 118 12.62 7.03 -17.67
C GLY A 118 12.76 5.56 -18.07
N LYS A 119 13.67 5.26 -19.01
CA LYS A 119 13.88 3.89 -19.52
C LYS A 119 15.28 3.40 -19.22
N VAL A 120 15.42 2.13 -18.82
CA VAL A 120 16.73 1.58 -18.45
C VAL A 120 17.20 0.53 -19.45
N ILE A 121 18.50 0.50 -19.71
CA ILE A 121 19.20 -0.56 -20.44
C ILE A 121 20.22 -1.15 -19.46
N VAL A 122 20.00 -2.40 -19.06
CA VAL A 122 20.80 -3.12 -18.07
C VAL A 122 21.65 -4.16 -18.78
N THR A 123 22.96 -4.17 -18.54
CA THR A 123 23.86 -5.16 -19.13
C THR A 123 24.83 -5.68 -18.08
N GLY A 124 25.36 -6.88 -18.30
CA GLY A 124 26.28 -7.49 -17.35
C GLY A 124 25.65 -7.83 -15.98
N PRO A 125 26.46 -8.37 -15.06
CA PRO A 125 26.06 -8.52 -13.67
C PRO A 125 25.75 -7.15 -13.06
N THR A 126 24.47 -6.83 -12.92
CA THR A 126 23.99 -5.57 -12.33
C THR A 126 23.37 -5.84 -10.97
N ALA A 127 23.67 -4.97 -10.00
CA ALA A 127 23.26 -5.05 -8.60
C ALA A 127 23.70 -6.32 -7.85
N ASN A 128 24.50 -7.21 -8.44
CA ASN A 128 24.90 -8.46 -7.80
C ASN A 128 25.69 -8.28 -6.49
N LEU A 129 26.40 -7.15 -6.34
CA LEU A 129 27.12 -6.76 -5.12
C LEU A 129 26.27 -5.94 -4.14
N SER A 130 25.04 -5.56 -4.52
CA SER A 130 24.10 -4.86 -3.64
C SER A 130 23.50 -5.78 -2.56
N PRO A 131 23.01 -5.21 -1.43
CA PRO A 131 22.21 -5.92 -0.45
C PRO A 131 21.01 -6.67 -1.08
N PRO A 132 20.59 -7.84 -0.55
CA PRO A 132 19.52 -8.64 -1.13
C PRO A 132 18.22 -7.87 -1.40
N SER A 133 17.81 -6.98 -0.49
CA SER A 133 16.61 -6.15 -0.65
C SER A 133 16.70 -5.18 -1.82
N ILE A 134 17.85 -4.54 -2.00
CA ILE A 134 18.14 -3.67 -3.16
C ILE A 134 18.16 -4.51 -4.43
N ARG A 135 18.72 -5.73 -4.39
CA ARG A 135 18.67 -6.64 -5.53
C ARG A 135 17.22 -6.94 -5.89
N GLU A 136 16.41 -7.48 -4.99
CA GLU A 136 15.02 -7.83 -5.30
C GLU A 136 14.22 -6.63 -5.79
N ARG A 137 14.42 -5.46 -5.20
CA ARG A 137 13.78 -4.22 -5.66
C ARG A 137 14.18 -3.85 -7.08
N LEU A 138 15.48 -3.90 -7.40
CA LEU A 138 15.96 -3.63 -8.76
C LEU A 138 15.54 -4.72 -9.75
N ARG A 139 15.47 -5.99 -9.35
CA ARG A 139 14.95 -7.08 -10.19
C ARG A 139 13.47 -6.88 -10.52
N SER A 140 12.68 -6.45 -9.54
CA SER A 140 11.28 -6.08 -9.74
C SER A 140 11.17 -4.84 -10.64
N LEU A 141 12.00 -3.83 -10.42
CA LEU A 141 12.00 -2.59 -11.20
C LEU A 141 12.40 -2.83 -12.66
N PHE A 142 13.39 -3.68 -12.90
CA PHE A 142 13.88 -4.01 -14.24
C PHE A 142 13.04 -5.10 -14.93
N GLY A 143 12.16 -5.80 -14.21
CA GLY A 143 11.36 -6.90 -14.76
C GLY A 143 12.16 -8.16 -15.14
N ALA A 144 13.47 -8.15 -14.95
CA ALA A 144 14.36 -9.27 -15.23
C ALA A 144 15.71 -9.09 -14.54
N TYR A 145 16.47 -10.17 -14.42
CA TYR A 145 17.78 -10.13 -13.76
C TYR A 145 18.78 -11.13 -14.31
N TRP A 146 20.05 -10.80 -14.13
CA TRP A 146 21.18 -11.65 -14.47
C TRP A 146 21.30 -12.80 -13.46
N ALA A 147 21.13 -14.04 -13.92
CA ALA A 147 21.03 -15.20 -13.04
C ALA A 147 22.36 -15.95 -12.88
N TYR A 148 22.77 -16.73 -13.88
CA TYR A 148 23.96 -17.58 -13.81
C TYR A 148 24.75 -17.57 -15.13
N PRO A 149 26.10 -17.58 -15.06
CA PRO A 149 26.94 -17.58 -16.25
C PRO A 149 26.79 -18.89 -17.05
N LEU A 150 26.99 -18.80 -18.35
CA LEU A 150 27.08 -19.96 -19.23
C LEU A 150 28.41 -20.70 -19.03
N ALA A 151 28.38 -22.01 -19.23
CA ALA A 151 29.56 -22.88 -19.07
C ALA A 151 30.58 -22.74 -20.21
N SER A 152 30.16 -22.27 -21.39
CA SER A 152 31.03 -22.09 -22.56
C SER A 152 30.51 -20.98 -23.47
N PRO A 153 31.37 -20.34 -24.28
CA PRO A 153 30.93 -19.34 -25.24
C PRO A 153 29.93 -19.92 -26.23
N THR A 154 28.84 -19.20 -26.51
CA THR A 154 27.80 -19.60 -27.47
C THR A 154 27.20 -18.38 -28.17
N THR A 155 26.28 -18.58 -29.11
CA THR A 155 25.59 -17.53 -29.84
C THR A 155 24.12 -17.40 -29.41
N LEU A 156 23.41 -16.42 -29.99
CA LEU A 156 22.02 -16.07 -29.73
C LEU A 156 21.10 -16.51 -30.88
N GLU A 157 19.90 -16.97 -30.52
CA GLU A 157 18.76 -17.11 -31.43
C GLU A 157 17.69 -16.08 -31.07
N LEU A 158 17.16 -15.36 -32.07
CA LEU A 158 16.03 -14.45 -31.85
C LEU A 158 14.75 -15.24 -31.57
N SER A 159 13.95 -14.75 -30.63
CA SER A 159 12.67 -15.34 -30.25
C SER A 159 11.56 -14.96 -31.24
N ALA A 160 10.49 -15.75 -31.31
CA ALA A 160 9.31 -15.39 -32.11
C ALA A 160 8.66 -14.04 -31.68
N ASN A 161 8.90 -13.63 -30.43
CA ASN A 161 8.39 -12.40 -29.85
C ASN A 161 9.39 -11.24 -29.86
N THR A 162 10.51 -11.37 -30.59
CA THR A 162 11.49 -10.30 -30.73
C THR A 162 10.84 -9.04 -31.33
N PRO A 163 10.97 -7.87 -30.67
CA PRO A 163 10.51 -6.61 -31.24
C PRO A 163 11.00 -6.36 -32.66
N SER A 164 10.13 -5.84 -33.52
CA SER A 164 10.39 -5.66 -34.95
C SER A 164 11.61 -4.78 -35.26
N GLN A 165 12.03 -3.93 -34.31
CA GLN A 165 13.23 -3.11 -34.39
C GLN A 165 14.54 -3.93 -34.37
N TRP A 166 14.48 -5.19 -33.90
CA TRP A 166 15.57 -6.16 -33.93
C TRP A 166 15.47 -7.16 -35.10
N ASN A 167 14.36 -7.17 -35.86
CA ASN A 167 14.16 -8.07 -37.00
C ASN A 167 15.02 -7.68 -38.22
N GLY A 168 15.65 -8.65 -38.87
CA GLY A 168 16.46 -8.45 -40.07
C GLY A 168 17.95 -8.12 -39.83
N ARG A 169 18.41 -8.16 -38.58
CA ARG A 169 19.85 -8.17 -38.23
C ARG A 169 20.31 -9.63 -38.09
N THR A 170 20.48 -10.31 -39.22
CA THR A 170 20.79 -11.75 -39.28
C THR A 170 22.20 -12.09 -38.84
N LEU A 171 22.27 -13.14 -38.01
CA LEU A 171 23.42 -13.99 -37.63
C LEU A 171 24.55 -13.31 -36.86
N LEU A 172 24.46 -13.40 -35.53
CA LEU A 172 25.61 -13.25 -34.65
C LEU A 172 26.44 -14.54 -34.76
N GLU A 173 27.20 -14.71 -35.84
CA GLU A 173 27.95 -15.97 -36.06
C GLU A 173 29.03 -16.22 -34.99
N ASN A 174 29.37 -15.19 -34.21
CA ASN A 174 30.39 -15.27 -33.18
C ASN A 174 29.83 -15.80 -31.86
N THR A 175 30.54 -16.77 -31.28
CA THR A 175 30.26 -17.26 -29.93
C THR A 175 30.89 -16.34 -28.90
N PHE A 176 30.20 -16.14 -27.78
CA PHE A 176 30.67 -15.28 -26.70
C PHE A 176 30.18 -15.75 -25.33
N MET A 177 30.86 -15.26 -24.28
CA MET A 177 30.48 -15.53 -22.90
C MET A 177 29.29 -14.67 -22.48
N GLY A 178 28.33 -15.29 -21.82
CA GLY A 178 27.16 -14.60 -21.26
C GLY A 178 26.56 -15.36 -20.09
N ALA A 179 25.31 -15.04 -19.77
CA ALA A 179 24.56 -15.61 -18.67
C ALA A 179 23.08 -15.64 -19.00
N ALA A 180 22.37 -16.58 -18.36
CA ALA A 180 20.92 -16.59 -18.40
C ALA A 180 20.35 -15.33 -17.74
N VAL A 181 19.37 -14.71 -18.39
CA VAL A 181 18.53 -13.65 -17.83
C VAL A 181 17.18 -14.26 -17.48
N ILE A 182 16.68 -13.99 -16.27
CA ILE A 182 15.41 -14.55 -15.79
C ILE A 182 14.40 -13.41 -15.64
N PRO A 183 13.19 -13.51 -16.22
CA PRO A 183 12.13 -12.52 -16.01
C PRO A 183 11.59 -12.64 -14.59
N THR A 184 11.21 -11.53 -13.96
CA THR A 184 10.62 -11.54 -12.62
C THR A 184 9.10 -11.67 -12.62
N ASP A 185 8.45 -11.42 -13.76
CA ASP A 185 7.02 -11.55 -13.94
C ASP A 185 6.67 -11.91 -15.41
N ASN A 186 5.37 -11.99 -15.71
CA ASN A 186 4.88 -12.28 -17.06
C ASN A 186 4.93 -11.08 -18.02
N ASN A 187 5.41 -9.90 -17.58
CA ASN A 187 5.53 -8.71 -18.42
C ASN A 187 6.87 -8.70 -19.19
N GLY A 188 7.86 -9.49 -18.75
CA GLY A 188 9.12 -9.68 -19.46
C GLY A 188 8.96 -10.57 -20.70
N GLN A 189 9.25 -10.00 -21.87
CA GLN A 189 9.27 -10.75 -23.13
C GLN A 189 10.70 -11.16 -23.47
N THR A 190 10.91 -12.44 -23.75
CA THR A 190 12.21 -12.93 -24.22
C THR A 190 12.45 -12.47 -25.66
N ALA A 191 13.49 -11.65 -25.85
CA ALA A 191 13.90 -11.11 -27.15
C ALA A 191 14.98 -11.96 -27.84
N ALA A 192 15.77 -12.73 -27.08
CA ALA A 192 16.72 -13.72 -27.60
C ALA A 192 16.99 -14.81 -26.56
N ASN A 193 17.37 -16.00 -27.03
CA ASN A 193 17.81 -17.13 -26.22
C ASN A 193 19.26 -17.51 -26.56
N TRP A 194 19.95 -18.14 -25.62
CA TRP A 194 21.26 -18.73 -25.85
C TRP A 194 21.15 -20.09 -26.53
N ILE A 195 21.90 -20.33 -27.60
CA ILE A 195 21.92 -21.64 -28.30
C ILE A 195 22.73 -22.66 -27.50
N VAL A 196 22.11 -23.22 -26.46
CA VAL A 196 22.61 -24.34 -25.63
C VAL A 196 21.45 -25.28 -25.33
N GLU A 197 21.72 -26.48 -24.80
CA GLU A 197 20.73 -27.55 -24.61
C GLU A 197 19.44 -27.11 -23.87
N SER A 198 19.55 -26.18 -22.91
CA SER A 198 18.41 -25.65 -22.13
C SER A 198 17.75 -24.38 -22.72
N ASN A 199 18.28 -23.84 -23.82
CA ASN A 199 17.86 -22.61 -24.50
C ASN A 199 17.45 -21.44 -23.56
N PRO A 200 18.27 -21.07 -22.56
CA PRO A 200 17.88 -20.07 -21.58
C PRO A 200 17.79 -18.67 -22.20
N PRO A 201 16.92 -17.77 -21.68
CA PRO A 201 16.81 -16.41 -22.20
C PRO A 201 18.13 -15.64 -22.06
N ALA A 202 18.50 -14.94 -23.13
CA ALA A 202 19.70 -14.11 -23.22
C ALA A 202 19.40 -12.61 -23.17
N ALA A 203 18.19 -12.21 -23.59
CA ALA A 203 17.74 -10.84 -23.52
C ALA A 203 16.25 -10.80 -23.18
N ILE A 204 15.88 -9.97 -22.21
CA ILE A 204 14.49 -9.76 -21.78
C ILE A 204 14.14 -8.29 -21.85
N VAL A 205 12.94 -8.00 -22.32
CA VAL A 205 12.46 -6.64 -22.53
C VAL A 205 11.10 -6.44 -21.89
N THR A 206 10.91 -5.26 -21.33
CA THR A 206 9.63 -4.78 -20.82
C THR A 206 9.26 -3.46 -21.52
N ASP A 207 8.21 -2.78 -21.07
CA ASP A 207 7.86 -1.43 -21.55
C ASP A 207 8.90 -0.37 -21.17
N ASN A 208 9.64 -0.60 -20.08
CA ASN A 208 10.55 0.39 -19.48
C ASN A 208 12.00 -0.07 -19.36
N SER A 209 12.29 -1.34 -19.61
CA SER A 209 13.63 -1.93 -19.44
C SER A 209 14.03 -2.84 -20.60
N THR A 210 15.34 -2.90 -20.86
CA THR A 210 15.99 -3.90 -21.69
C THR A 210 17.14 -4.50 -20.90
N VAL A 211 17.11 -5.81 -20.65
CA VAL A 211 18.12 -6.52 -19.85
C VAL A 211 18.86 -7.51 -20.74
N LEU A 212 20.18 -7.31 -20.88
CA LEU A 212 21.05 -8.10 -21.75
C LEU A 212 21.96 -9.01 -20.91
N GLY A 213 22.04 -10.28 -21.31
CA GLY A 213 22.76 -11.36 -20.63
C GLY A 213 24.26 -11.44 -20.93
N TRP A 214 24.88 -10.40 -21.48
CA TRP A 214 26.33 -10.29 -21.64
C TRP A 214 26.86 -8.94 -21.11
N ARG A 215 28.16 -8.87 -20.86
CA ARG A 215 28.83 -7.63 -20.43
C ARG A 215 29.03 -6.75 -21.66
N TRP A 216 28.13 -5.79 -21.85
CA TRP A 216 28.24 -4.79 -22.90
C TRP A 216 29.47 -3.91 -22.66
N GLY A 217 30.20 -3.58 -23.71
CA GLY A 217 31.36 -2.72 -23.65
C GLY A 217 32.69 -3.44 -23.41
N SER A 218 32.73 -4.78 -23.48
CA SER A 218 33.95 -5.55 -23.25
C SER A 218 34.35 -6.38 -24.47
N ASN A 219 35.53 -6.09 -25.05
CA ASN A 219 36.08 -6.83 -26.19
C ASN A 219 36.40 -8.30 -25.87
N ALA A 220 36.67 -8.60 -24.60
CA ALA A 220 36.90 -9.97 -24.12
C ALA A 220 35.62 -10.81 -24.04
N VAL A 221 34.46 -10.17 -24.18
CA VAL A 221 33.14 -10.81 -24.02
C VAL A 221 32.38 -10.75 -25.33
N ALA A 222 31.97 -9.57 -25.79
CA ALA A 222 31.13 -9.39 -26.97
C ALA A 222 31.85 -8.56 -28.03
N ASP A 223 31.71 -8.89 -29.31
CA ASP A 223 32.25 -8.03 -30.37
C ASP A 223 31.49 -6.69 -30.47
N ALA A 224 32.13 -5.68 -31.07
CA ALA A 224 31.55 -4.35 -31.18
C ALA A 224 30.29 -4.30 -32.06
N SER A 225 30.14 -5.23 -33.00
CA SER A 225 29.01 -5.28 -33.93
C SER A 225 27.73 -5.75 -33.23
N LEU A 226 27.84 -6.78 -32.38
CA LEU A 226 26.77 -7.27 -31.50
C LEU A 226 26.29 -6.15 -30.57
N ASP A 227 27.22 -5.53 -29.84
CA ASP A 227 26.89 -4.50 -28.86
C ASP A 227 26.26 -3.26 -29.50
N THR A 228 26.77 -2.85 -30.65
CA THR A 228 26.18 -1.79 -31.48
C THR A 228 24.77 -2.16 -31.90
N ALA A 229 24.58 -3.39 -32.39
CA ALA A 229 23.30 -3.83 -32.89
C ALA A 229 22.21 -3.83 -31.80
N TRP A 230 22.54 -4.33 -30.61
CA TRP A 230 21.59 -4.43 -29.50
C TRP A 230 21.33 -3.09 -28.83
N LEU A 231 22.35 -2.24 -28.64
CA LEU A 231 22.15 -0.92 -28.05
C LEU A 231 21.30 -0.03 -28.98
N GLN A 232 21.62 0.03 -30.27
CA GLN A 232 20.85 0.85 -31.23
C GLN A 232 19.38 0.46 -31.27
N ALA A 233 19.07 -0.84 -31.27
CA ALA A 233 17.68 -1.26 -31.35
C ALA A 233 16.95 -1.14 -30.00
N SER A 234 17.66 -1.19 -28.86
CA SER A 234 17.12 -0.77 -27.55
C SER A 234 16.78 0.72 -27.53
N LEU A 235 17.65 1.57 -28.07
CA LEU A 235 17.43 3.02 -28.18
C LEU A 235 16.28 3.34 -29.14
N ASN A 236 16.23 2.70 -30.31
CA ASN A 236 15.15 2.87 -31.27
C ASN A 236 13.78 2.43 -30.68
N ARG A 237 13.75 1.38 -29.85
CA ARG A 237 12.56 0.96 -29.10
C ARG A 237 12.04 2.06 -28.19
N TYR A 238 12.92 2.87 -27.61
CA TYR A 238 12.55 4.02 -26.77
C TYR A 238 12.34 5.32 -27.53
N GLY A 239 12.26 5.27 -28.87
CA GLY A 239 12.02 6.45 -29.70
C GLY A 239 13.25 7.33 -29.92
N ILE A 240 14.45 6.85 -29.58
CA ILE A 240 15.71 7.57 -29.80
C ILE A 240 16.26 7.20 -31.17
N SER A 241 16.17 8.13 -32.12
CA SER A 241 16.74 7.93 -33.46
C SER A 241 18.26 7.94 -33.41
N THR A 242 18.87 6.86 -33.88
CA THR A 242 20.32 6.76 -34.14
C THR A 242 20.69 7.16 -35.58
N TYR A 243 19.72 7.63 -36.38
CA TYR A 243 19.95 8.05 -37.77
C TYR A 243 20.17 9.57 -37.86
N GLY A 244 21.44 9.95 -37.85
CA GLY A 244 21.90 11.30 -38.17
C GLY A 244 23.42 11.31 -38.26
N ARG A 245 23.96 11.50 -39.47
CA ARG A 245 25.41 11.60 -39.73
C ARG A 245 26.07 12.59 -38.77
N PHE A 246 27.02 12.13 -37.97
CA PHE A 246 28.14 12.96 -37.54
C PHE A 246 29.42 12.36 -38.11
N THR A 247 30.02 13.09 -39.04
CA THR A 247 31.43 12.96 -39.39
C THR A 247 32.26 13.19 -38.14
N PRO A 248 33.31 12.38 -37.86
CA PRO A 248 34.21 12.63 -36.75
C PRO A 248 35.07 13.85 -37.09
N GLU A 249 34.58 15.05 -36.77
CA GLU A 249 35.43 16.23 -36.66
C GLU A 249 35.99 16.30 -35.25
N ASN A 250 37.30 16.06 -35.17
CA ASN A 250 38.23 16.33 -34.08
C ASN A 250 37.83 15.92 -32.66
N GLN A 251 38.67 15.04 -32.13
CA GLN A 251 38.79 14.64 -30.73
C GLN A 251 38.76 15.85 -29.78
N ASP A 252 37.60 16.14 -29.19
CA ASP A 252 37.52 16.58 -27.81
C ASP A 252 37.20 15.34 -26.97
N THR A 253 38.26 14.74 -26.40
CA THR A 253 38.21 13.57 -25.52
C THR A 253 37.75 13.90 -24.09
N GLU A 254 37.07 15.03 -23.87
CA GLU A 254 36.60 15.39 -22.53
C GLU A 254 35.27 14.70 -22.20
N GLU A 255 35.30 13.87 -21.15
CA GLU A 255 34.11 13.26 -20.53
C GLU A 255 33.12 14.38 -20.14
N LYS A 256 31.95 14.46 -20.80
CA LYS A 256 30.93 15.45 -20.47
C LYS A 256 30.07 14.97 -19.28
N PRO A 257 30.16 15.61 -18.10
CA PRO A 257 29.24 15.32 -17.00
C PRO A 257 27.84 15.80 -17.34
N CYS A 258 26.81 15.06 -16.92
CA CYS A 258 25.42 15.51 -17.05
C CYS A 258 25.22 16.76 -16.15
N ARG A 259 25.19 17.98 -16.70
CA ARG A 259 24.85 19.20 -15.94
C ARG A 259 23.35 19.48 -16.06
N PRO A 260 22.59 19.57 -14.95
CA PRO A 260 21.29 20.22 -14.97
C PRO A 260 21.49 21.73 -15.14
N GLU A 261 20.72 22.38 -16.02
CA GLU A 261 20.64 23.85 -16.02
C GLU A 261 20.03 24.30 -14.69
N ILE A 262 20.85 24.95 -13.86
CA ILE A 262 20.40 25.62 -12.64
C ILE A 262 19.62 26.86 -13.07
N VAL A 263 18.29 26.79 -13.03
CA VAL A 263 17.45 27.98 -12.99
C VAL A 263 17.70 28.66 -11.63
N PRO A 264 17.99 29.98 -11.56
CA PRO A 264 18.26 30.65 -10.30
C PRO A 264 17.08 30.51 -9.34
N GLN A 265 17.33 29.96 -8.16
CA GLN A 265 16.36 29.93 -7.07
C GLN A 265 16.17 31.35 -6.53
N ASN A 266 14.99 31.93 -6.75
CA ASN A 266 14.50 32.97 -5.85
C ASN A 266 14.06 32.29 -4.55
N GLU A 267 14.66 32.74 -3.45
CA GLU A 267 14.37 32.31 -2.09
C GLU A 267 12.89 32.54 -1.74
N SER A 268 12.16 31.43 -1.63
CA SER A 268 11.06 31.22 -0.70
C SER A 268 10.64 29.75 -0.86
N GLN A 269 11.50 28.84 -0.39
CA GLN A 269 11.04 27.49 -0.12
C GLN A 269 10.04 27.57 1.04
N PRO A 270 8.77 27.17 0.85
CA PRO A 270 7.82 27.11 1.94
C PRO A 270 8.28 26.04 2.93
N PHE A 271 8.39 26.44 4.19
CA PHE A 271 8.53 25.54 5.32
C PHE A 271 7.40 24.51 5.28
N ILE A 272 7.74 23.23 5.13
CA ILE A 272 6.80 22.12 5.04
C ILE A 272 6.60 21.53 6.45
N PRO A 273 5.45 21.77 7.10
CA PRO A 273 4.91 20.81 8.05
C PRO A 273 3.68 20.16 7.41
N GLY A 274 3.94 19.17 6.56
CA GLY A 274 3.01 18.11 6.23
C GLY A 274 3.58 16.84 6.85
N TRP A 275 2.76 16.07 7.54
CA TRP A 275 3.07 14.68 7.91
C TRP A 275 3.12 13.88 6.59
N GLU A 276 4.13 14.10 5.78
CA GLU A 276 4.65 13.01 4.98
C GLU A 276 5.09 11.97 6.02
N LEU A 277 4.50 10.78 5.95
CA LEU A 277 5.26 9.59 6.33
C LEU A 277 6.56 9.75 5.58
N GLU A 278 7.61 10.10 6.32
CA GLU A 278 8.93 10.39 5.78
C GLU A 278 9.28 9.33 4.75
N ASN A 279 10.22 9.66 3.85
CA ASN A 279 11.15 8.70 3.31
C ASN A 279 11.76 7.95 4.50
N ASN A 280 11.02 6.99 5.05
CA ASN A 280 11.48 6.15 6.11
C ASN A 280 12.41 5.22 5.36
N PRO A 281 13.74 5.37 5.49
CA PRO A 281 14.66 4.39 4.95
C PRO A 281 14.10 2.99 5.24
N SER A 282 14.19 2.06 4.26
CA SER A 282 13.97 0.65 4.58
C SER A 282 14.79 0.34 5.83
N PRO A 283 14.34 -0.54 6.73
CA PRO A 283 15.06 -0.82 7.98
C PRO A 283 16.57 -1.01 7.72
N GLU A 284 16.96 -1.62 6.60
CA GLU A 284 18.36 -1.77 6.19
C GLU A 284 19.10 -0.45 6.00
N SER A 285 18.50 0.52 5.30
CA SER A 285 19.11 1.83 5.07
C SER A 285 19.18 2.71 6.32
N ARG A 286 18.44 2.40 7.40
CA ARG A 286 18.65 3.01 8.73
C ARG A 286 19.99 2.60 9.34
N PHE A 287 20.50 1.43 8.94
CA PHE A 287 21.68 0.81 9.53
C PHE A 287 22.90 0.85 8.60
N ASP A 288 22.80 1.45 7.41
CA ASP A 288 23.85 1.48 6.39
C ASP A 288 24.87 2.62 6.55
N SER A 289 24.64 3.57 7.46
CA SER A 289 25.49 4.75 7.66
C SER A 289 26.67 4.55 8.63
N LEU A 290 26.95 3.33 9.08
CA LEU A 290 27.95 3.10 10.13
C LEU A 290 29.16 2.35 9.60
N GLY A 291 30.29 3.05 9.58
CA GLY A 291 31.61 2.42 9.63
C GLY A 291 31.84 1.70 10.97
N ASN A 292 33.08 1.32 11.27
CA ASN A 292 33.50 0.56 12.47
C ASN A 292 33.11 1.13 13.87
N ASN A 293 32.30 2.18 13.96
CA ASN A 293 31.76 2.71 15.21
C ASN A 293 30.43 1.97 15.53
N GLY A 294 30.32 1.40 16.73
CA GLY A 294 29.23 0.50 17.12
C GLY A 294 27.81 1.05 17.01
N PHE A 295 26.81 0.21 17.28
CA PHE A 295 25.40 0.59 17.22
C PHE A 295 25.06 1.68 18.25
N ALA A 296 24.24 2.65 17.86
CA ALA A 296 23.60 3.54 18.83
C ALA A 296 22.67 2.70 19.75
N LEU A 297 22.44 3.13 20.99
CA LEU A 297 21.59 2.38 21.94
C LEU A 297 20.18 2.11 21.36
N GLN A 298 19.59 3.13 20.75
CA GLN A 298 18.27 3.05 20.12
C GLN A 298 18.23 2.10 18.91
N GLU A 299 19.33 2.01 18.17
CA GLU A 299 19.46 1.10 17.03
C GLU A 299 19.53 -0.36 17.49
N LYS A 300 20.32 -0.64 18.54
CA LYS A 300 20.36 -1.97 19.18
C LYS A 300 18.97 -2.40 19.63
N GLU A 301 18.26 -1.53 20.35
CA GLU A 301 16.91 -1.83 20.85
C GLU A 301 15.93 -2.08 19.70
N THR A 302 15.99 -1.28 18.63
CA THR A 302 15.14 -1.47 17.44
C THR A 302 15.39 -2.82 16.77
N MET A 303 16.67 -3.19 16.58
CA MET A 303 17.04 -4.47 15.96
C MET A 303 16.61 -5.68 16.80
N ILE A 304 16.72 -5.59 18.12
CA ILE A 304 16.27 -6.61 19.07
C ILE A 304 14.74 -6.75 18.98
N GLN A 305 14.01 -5.64 19.09
CA GLN A 305 12.55 -5.64 19.02
C GLN A 305 12.03 -6.20 17.69
N GLU A 306 12.68 -5.88 16.58
CA GLU A 306 12.33 -6.40 15.25
C GLU A 306 12.45 -7.93 15.20
N LEU A 307 13.58 -8.50 15.66
CA LEU A 307 13.77 -9.95 15.64
C LEU A 307 12.89 -10.68 16.67
N GLU A 308 12.75 -10.16 17.89
CA GLU A 308 11.85 -10.74 18.88
C GLU A 308 10.39 -10.77 18.37
N GLY A 309 9.95 -9.65 17.79
CA GLY A 309 8.63 -9.53 17.18
C GLY A 309 8.45 -10.51 16.01
N LEU A 310 9.42 -10.58 15.11
CA LEU A 310 9.34 -11.44 13.92
C LEU A 310 9.39 -12.93 14.29
N ILE A 311 10.28 -13.33 15.22
CA ILE A 311 10.34 -14.71 15.74
C ILE A 311 9.00 -15.08 16.40
N GLY A 312 8.47 -14.20 17.26
CA GLY A 312 7.20 -14.44 17.94
C GLY A 312 6.02 -14.61 16.97
N ARG A 313 5.92 -13.75 15.94
CA ARG A 313 4.88 -13.85 14.91
C ARG A 313 5.02 -15.11 14.06
N PHE A 314 6.25 -15.46 13.70
CA PHE A 314 6.54 -16.68 12.95
C PHE A 314 6.13 -17.92 13.74
N GLU A 315 6.54 -18.01 15.01
CA GLU A 315 6.21 -19.10 15.93
C GLU A 315 4.69 -19.23 16.15
N THR A 316 4.02 -18.11 16.38
CA THR A 316 2.55 -18.06 16.54
C THR A 316 1.83 -18.52 15.27
N THR A 317 2.31 -18.09 14.11
CA THR A 317 1.73 -18.46 12.82
C THR A 317 1.90 -19.96 12.58
N LEU A 318 3.08 -20.52 12.87
CA LEU A 318 3.32 -21.96 12.80
C LEU A 318 2.42 -22.75 13.74
N LEU A 319 2.31 -22.36 15.00
CA LEU A 319 1.42 -23.01 15.96
C LEU A 319 -0.02 -23.02 15.46
N THR A 320 -0.50 -21.88 14.99
CA THR A 320 -1.85 -21.73 14.43
C THR A 320 -2.07 -22.69 13.25
N ALA A 321 -1.07 -22.83 12.39
CA ALA A 321 -1.07 -23.71 11.23
C ALA A 321 -1.08 -25.20 11.62
N ASP A 322 -0.20 -25.61 12.53
CA ASP A 322 -0.05 -27.00 12.94
C ASP A 322 -1.24 -27.48 13.78
N ALA A 323 -1.74 -26.62 14.67
CA ALA A 323 -2.95 -26.91 15.43
C ALA A 323 -4.14 -27.19 14.51
N ARG A 324 -4.31 -26.40 13.43
CA ARG A 324 -5.32 -26.67 12.40
C ARG A 324 -5.10 -27.99 11.67
N ALA A 325 -3.85 -28.27 11.26
CA ALA A 325 -3.51 -29.50 10.56
C ALA A 325 -3.73 -30.77 11.41
N SER A 326 -3.58 -30.68 12.73
CA SER A 326 -3.74 -31.80 13.66
C SER A 326 -5.18 -32.32 13.80
N GLN A 327 -6.18 -31.52 13.42
CA GLN A 327 -7.62 -31.83 13.55
C GLN A 327 -8.09 -32.21 14.98
N ILE A 328 -7.35 -31.81 16.02
CA ILE A 328 -7.73 -32.07 17.42
C ILE A 328 -8.94 -31.21 17.80
N ASN A 329 -10.13 -31.81 17.73
CA ASN A 329 -11.42 -31.14 18.00
C ASN A 329 -12.12 -31.63 19.28
N SER A 330 -11.41 -32.33 20.17
CA SER A 330 -11.97 -32.92 21.40
C SER A 330 -12.18 -31.89 22.53
N SER A 331 -12.88 -32.31 23.58
CA SER A 331 -12.91 -31.59 24.86
C SER A 331 -11.49 -31.43 25.42
N THR A 332 -11.19 -30.24 25.97
CA THR A 332 -9.88 -29.98 26.58
C THR A 332 -9.74 -30.77 27.87
N SER A 333 -10.79 -30.86 28.69
CA SER A 333 -10.78 -31.65 29.92
C SER A 333 -10.63 -33.16 29.68
N GLU A 334 -11.28 -33.71 28.64
CA GLU A 334 -11.09 -35.11 28.23
C GLU A 334 -9.64 -35.40 27.83
N LEU A 335 -9.05 -34.53 27.00
CA LEU A 335 -7.65 -34.65 26.57
C LEU A 335 -6.68 -34.65 27.76
N ILE A 336 -6.88 -33.73 28.70
CA ILE A 336 -6.07 -33.63 29.92
C ILE A 336 -6.21 -34.89 30.78
N ASN A 337 -7.44 -35.38 30.98
CA ASN A 337 -7.67 -36.60 31.77
C ASN A 337 -7.00 -37.82 31.12
N GLN A 338 -7.02 -37.92 29.79
CA GLN A 338 -6.33 -38.98 29.05
C GLN A 338 -4.81 -38.92 29.28
N LEU A 339 -4.20 -37.74 29.13
CA LEU A 339 -2.77 -37.55 29.35
C LEU A 339 -2.34 -37.88 30.79
N ILE A 340 -3.10 -37.43 31.79
CA ILE A 340 -2.82 -37.73 33.21
C ILE A 340 -2.91 -39.25 33.45
N SER A 341 -3.93 -39.91 32.90
CA SER A 341 -4.10 -41.37 33.04
C SER A 341 -2.98 -42.17 32.36
N GLN A 342 -2.43 -41.68 31.25
CA GLN A 342 -1.33 -42.31 30.51
C GLN A 342 0.03 -42.04 31.16
N GLY A 343 0.23 -40.85 31.76
CA GLY A 343 1.45 -40.49 32.50
C GLY A 343 1.70 -41.35 33.74
N SER A 344 0.67 -41.98 34.30
CA SER A 344 0.79 -42.93 35.42
C SER A 344 1.29 -44.33 34.98
N GLN A 345 1.34 -44.62 33.67
CA GLN A 345 1.68 -45.95 33.13
C GLN A 345 2.99 -46.01 32.32
N ASN A 346 3.63 -44.87 31.98
CA ASN A 346 4.85 -44.87 31.15
C ASN A 346 5.86 -43.77 31.53
N SER A 347 6.48 -43.89 32.70
CA SER A 347 7.67 -43.11 33.07
C SER A 347 8.94 -43.67 32.42
N SER A 348 9.01 -43.73 31.09
CA SER A 348 10.26 -43.95 30.32
C SER A 348 9.99 -44.11 28.82
N LYS A 349 9.71 -43.01 28.12
CA LYS A 349 9.99 -42.88 26.69
C LYS A 349 10.13 -41.40 26.33
N SER A 350 11.39 -40.94 26.39
CA SER A 350 12.02 -39.90 25.56
C SER A 350 11.06 -38.91 24.87
N ALA A 351 11.12 -37.66 25.34
CA ALA A 351 10.54 -36.44 24.77
C ALA A 351 11.15 -36.04 23.41
N THR A 352 11.44 -37.02 22.55
CA THR A 352 12.11 -36.82 21.25
C THR A 352 11.39 -37.56 20.11
N LYS A 353 10.15 -38.00 20.33
CA LYS A 353 9.38 -38.80 19.37
C LYS A 353 7.99 -38.20 19.09
N GLN A 354 7.95 -36.96 18.62
CA GLN A 354 6.86 -36.48 17.74
C GLN A 354 7.16 -35.16 16.99
N VAL A 355 8.42 -34.74 16.88
CA VAL A 355 8.83 -33.74 15.87
C VAL A 355 8.87 -34.37 14.45
N SER A 356 8.73 -35.70 14.34
CA SER A 356 8.85 -36.44 13.08
C SER A 356 7.61 -36.44 12.19
N ASP A 357 6.49 -35.86 12.63
CA ASP A 357 5.26 -35.74 11.84
C ASP A 357 4.78 -34.27 11.71
N SER A 358 5.66 -33.28 11.91
CA SER A 358 5.31 -31.94 11.48
C SER A 358 5.21 -31.97 9.95
N THR A 359 4.03 -31.65 9.44
CA THR A 359 3.74 -31.67 7.99
C THR A 359 4.66 -30.69 7.22
N TYR A 360 5.44 -29.85 7.93
CA TYR A 360 6.20 -28.74 7.39
C TYR A 360 7.56 -28.55 8.11
N PRO A 361 8.53 -29.43 7.85
CA PRO A 361 9.82 -29.43 8.54
C PRO A 361 10.72 -28.24 8.18
N GLN A 362 10.49 -27.57 7.04
CA GLN A 362 11.33 -26.45 6.60
C GLN A 362 11.15 -25.20 7.47
N ALA A 363 9.91 -24.76 7.68
CA ALA A 363 9.63 -23.57 8.48
C ALA A 363 10.05 -23.75 9.96
N HIS A 364 9.89 -24.96 10.52
CA HIS A 364 10.43 -25.28 11.85
C HIS A 364 11.95 -25.18 11.91
N LYS A 365 12.66 -25.72 10.91
CA LYS A 365 14.12 -25.59 10.81
C LYS A 365 14.55 -24.13 10.67
N ALA A 366 13.81 -23.34 9.90
CA ALA A 366 14.06 -21.90 9.74
C ALA A 366 13.90 -21.16 11.07
N LEU A 367 12.84 -21.44 11.84
CA LEU A 367 12.61 -20.85 13.16
C LEU A 367 13.77 -21.16 14.13
N GLU A 368 14.17 -22.42 14.25
CA GLU A 368 15.26 -22.82 15.16
C GLU A 368 16.62 -22.23 14.73
N LYS A 369 16.87 -22.18 13.42
CA LYS A 369 18.05 -21.50 12.86
C LYS A 369 18.03 -20.01 13.17
N ALA A 370 16.89 -19.34 13.01
CA ALA A 370 16.75 -17.92 13.30
C ALA A 370 16.91 -17.61 14.80
N LYS A 371 16.34 -18.42 15.70
CA LYS A 371 16.56 -18.32 17.15
C LYS A 371 18.04 -18.45 17.51
N THR A 372 18.74 -19.41 16.90
CA THR A 372 20.19 -19.57 17.07
C THR A 372 20.96 -18.34 16.59
N GLN A 373 20.63 -17.82 15.40
CA GLN A 373 21.27 -16.62 14.85
C GLN A 373 20.97 -15.37 15.69
N PHE A 374 19.79 -15.29 16.29
CA PHE A 374 19.41 -14.21 17.19
C PHE A 374 20.22 -14.25 18.50
N GLN A 375 20.41 -15.42 19.11
CA GLN A 375 21.29 -15.56 20.28
C GLN A 375 22.73 -15.16 19.95
N GLN A 376 23.25 -15.63 18.81
CA GLN A 376 24.59 -15.23 18.34
C GLN A 376 24.72 -13.72 18.09
N PHE A 377 23.64 -13.08 17.61
CA PHE A 377 23.56 -11.62 17.46
C PHE A 377 23.67 -10.92 18.81
N LEU A 378 22.90 -11.35 19.82
CA LEU A 378 22.96 -10.79 21.18
C LEU A 378 24.36 -10.93 21.78
N GLU A 379 24.96 -12.13 21.71
CA GLU A 379 26.33 -12.39 22.16
C GLU A 379 27.35 -11.49 21.44
N SER A 380 27.20 -11.29 20.13
CA SER A 380 28.11 -10.45 19.35
C SER A 380 27.99 -8.97 19.70
N ILE A 381 26.79 -8.50 20.09
CA ILE A 381 26.62 -7.15 20.63
C ILE A 381 27.35 -7.02 21.96
N GLU A 382 27.17 -7.96 22.88
CA GLU A 382 27.82 -7.94 24.20
C GLU A 382 29.35 -7.97 24.09
N GLN A 383 29.88 -8.67 23.08
CA GLN A 383 31.31 -8.75 22.78
C GLN A 383 31.85 -7.57 21.95
N GLY A 384 31.02 -6.57 21.62
CA GLY A 384 31.42 -5.41 20.82
C GLY A 384 31.73 -5.72 19.34
N ARG A 385 31.29 -6.87 18.82
CA ARG A 385 31.53 -7.34 17.44
C ARG A 385 30.41 -6.89 16.50
N TYR A 386 30.22 -5.58 16.36
CA TYR A 386 29.05 -4.99 15.67
C TYR A 386 28.87 -5.41 14.20
N SER A 387 29.95 -5.52 13.42
CA SER A 387 29.85 -5.99 12.03
C SER A 387 29.41 -7.46 11.93
N GLN A 388 29.77 -8.28 12.92
CA GLN A 388 29.30 -9.66 13.02
C GLN A 388 27.83 -9.71 13.47
N ALA A 389 27.48 -8.91 14.47
CA ALA A 389 26.11 -8.75 14.94
C ALA A 389 25.17 -8.32 13.80
N LYS A 390 25.53 -7.31 12.99
CA LYS A 390 24.72 -6.88 11.83
C LYS A 390 24.49 -8.03 10.84
N ARG A 391 25.53 -8.83 10.55
CA ARG A 391 25.40 -10.00 9.66
C ARG A 391 24.49 -11.08 10.24
N GLN A 392 24.57 -11.36 11.54
CA GLN A 392 23.73 -12.35 12.20
C GLN A 392 22.27 -11.89 12.28
N TRP A 393 22.05 -10.61 12.57
CA TRP A 393 20.72 -10.02 12.55
C TRP A 393 20.07 -10.10 11.16
N LEU A 394 20.80 -9.69 10.10
CA LEU A 394 20.34 -9.83 8.71
C LEU A 394 20.07 -11.31 8.36
N ALA A 395 20.92 -12.22 8.80
CA ALA A 395 20.76 -13.65 8.52
C ALA A 395 19.54 -14.25 9.22
N ALA A 396 19.28 -13.89 10.47
CA ALA A 396 18.08 -14.31 11.22
C ALA A 396 16.82 -13.80 10.53
N ARG A 397 16.79 -12.49 10.21
CA ARG A 397 15.66 -11.85 9.56
C ARG A 397 15.36 -12.44 8.19
N ASN A 398 16.36 -12.60 7.34
CA ASN A 398 16.18 -13.19 6.02
C ASN A 398 15.73 -14.65 6.10
N THR A 399 16.28 -15.43 7.04
CA THR A 399 15.83 -16.81 7.28
C THR A 399 14.33 -16.85 7.62
N LEU A 400 13.84 -15.91 8.43
CA LEU A 400 12.42 -15.84 8.79
C LEU A 400 11.53 -15.35 7.63
N TRP A 401 12.00 -14.40 6.82
CA TRP A 401 11.22 -13.90 5.68
C TRP A 401 11.16 -14.89 4.53
N ASP A 402 12.30 -15.52 4.19
CA ASP A 402 12.39 -16.49 3.08
C ASP A 402 11.52 -17.73 3.34
N ASP A 403 11.37 -18.11 4.61
CA ASP A 403 10.63 -19.30 5.04
C ASP A 403 9.34 -18.98 5.81
N TYR A 404 8.81 -17.75 5.72
CA TYR A 404 7.61 -17.35 6.46
C TYR A 404 6.42 -18.27 6.11
N PRO A 405 5.64 -18.76 7.10
CA PRO A 405 4.54 -19.68 6.81
C PRO A 405 3.45 -19.02 5.96
N THR A 406 3.42 -19.36 4.67
CA THR A 406 2.50 -18.77 3.67
C THR A 406 1.80 -19.82 2.80
N ASP A 407 1.99 -21.10 3.10
CA ASP A 407 1.58 -22.24 2.28
C ASP A 407 0.26 -22.88 2.70
N ARG A 408 -0.40 -22.38 3.77
CA ARG A 408 -1.61 -22.99 4.31
C ARG A 408 -2.53 -22.02 5.06
N GLN A 409 -3.74 -22.49 5.36
CA GLN A 409 -4.75 -21.70 6.04
C GLN A 409 -4.37 -21.40 7.49
N VAL A 410 -4.35 -20.12 7.84
CA VAL A 410 -4.16 -19.62 9.21
C VAL A 410 -5.25 -18.65 9.64
N ALA A 411 -6.13 -18.25 8.71
CA ALA A 411 -7.20 -17.31 8.96
C ALA A 411 -8.34 -17.88 9.80
N THR A 412 -8.95 -16.99 10.59
CA THR A 412 -10.18 -17.21 11.35
C THR A 412 -11.21 -16.13 10.98
N SER A 413 -12.37 -16.14 11.65
CA SER A 413 -13.52 -15.27 11.36
C SER A 413 -13.16 -13.79 11.45
N GLU A 414 -12.81 -13.27 10.29
CA GLU A 414 -12.16 -12.02 9.91
C GLU A 414 -12.99 -10.90 9.29
N ILE A 415 -12.74 -9.61 9.54
CA ILE A 415 -12.99 -8.62 8.46
C ILE A 415 -11.69 -8.43 7.66
N ARG A 416 -11.78 -8.66 6.35
CA ARG A 416 -10.66 -8.58 5.39
C ARG A 416 -11.06 -7.58 4.33
N ALA A 417 -10.89 -6.31 4.65
CA ALA A 417 -11.32 -5.22 3.80
C ALA A 417 -10.22 -4.77 2.83
N ILE A 418 -10.61 -4.17 1.72
CA ILE A 418 -9.67 -3.48 0.82
C ILE A 418 -10.27 -2.18 0.30
N TRP A 419 -9.49 -1.10 0.28
CA TRP A 419 -9.85 0.11 -0.46
C TRP A 419 -9.58 -0.09 -1.94
N LEU A 420 -10.63 0.05 -2.75
CA LEU A 420 -10.56 -0.01 -4.21
C LEU A 420 -10.65 1.42 -4.74
N ASP A 421 -9.49 1.95 -5.11
CA ASP A 421 -9.27 3.35 -5.48
C ASP A 421 -9.78 3.70 -6.90
N ARG A 422 -10.04 4.99 -7.13
CA ARG A 422 -10.51 5.53 -8.40
C ARG A 422 -9.56 5.24 -9.56
N GLY A 423 -8.26 5.16 -9.34
CA GLY A 423 -7.30 4.78 -10.38
C GLY A 423 -7.60 3.38 -10.90
N THR A 424 -7.76 2.43 -9.98
CA THR A 424 -8.17 1.04 -10.27
C THR A 424 -9.52 0.98 -10.97
N ILE A 425 -10.53 1.75 -10.51
CA ILE A 425 -11.87 1.77 -11.13
C ILE A 425 -11.82 2.30 -12.57
N VAL A 426 -11.14 3.44 -12.79
CA VAL A 426 -10.99 4.05 -14.12
C VAL A 426 -10.26 3.10 -15.08
N LYS A 427 -9.26 2.35 -14.58
CA LYS A 427 -8.52 1.37 -15.38
C LYS A 427 -9.39 0.19 -15.82
N ALA A 428 -10.39 -0.20 -15.04
CA ALA A 428 -11.25 -1.33 -15.37
C ALA A 428 -12.10 -1.07 -16.63
N ARG A 429 -12.57 0.16 -16.91
CA ARG A 429 -13.31 0.55 -18.15
C ARG A 429 -14.61 -0.22 -18.49
N SER A 430 -14.84 -1.41 -17.92
CA SER A 430 -15.97 -2.30 -18.23
C SER A 430 -16.23 -3.29 -17.09
N GLU A 431 -17.43 -3.89 -17.10
CA GLU A 431 -17.80 -4.98 -16.18
C GLU A 431 -16.85 -6.19 -16.31
N ARG A 432 -16.48 -6.56 -17.53
CA ARG A 432 -15.59 -7.73 -17.77
C ARG A 432 -14.23 -7.59 -17.09
N ASP A 433 -13.71 -6.38 -16.98
CA ASP A 433 -12.41 -6.14 -16.34
C ASP A 433 -12.55 -6.02 -14.82
N LEU A 434 -13.68 -5.47 -14.32
CA LEU A 434 -14.00 -5.54 -12.89
C LEU A 434 -14.16 -7.00 -12.43
N VAL A 435 -14.78 -7.88 -13.22
CA VAL A 435 -14.89 -9.32 -12.91
C VAL A 435 -13.54 -9.92 -12.54
N LYS A 436 -12.49 -9.68 -13.35
CA LYS A 436 -11.13 -10.21 -13.08
C LYS A 436 -10.56 -9.72 -11.75
N LEU A 437 -10.86 -8.48 -11.38
CA LEU A 437 -10.42 -7.90 -10.12
C LEU A 437 -11.18 -8.53 -8.96
N PHE A 438 -12.51 -8.58 -9.03
CA PHE A 438 -13.35 -9.18 -7.99
C PHE A 438 -13.09 -10.69 -7.82
N ASP A 439 -12.82 -11.44 -8.89
CA ASP A 439 -12.37 -12.84 -8.81
C ASP A 439 -11.05 -12.98 -8.06
N ARG A 440 -10.13 -12.03 -8.24
CA ARG A 440 -8.86 -12.03 -7.50
C ARG A 440 -9.08 -11.73 -6.02
N LEU A 441 -9.96 -10.77 -5.71
CA LEU A 441 -10.30 -10.41 -4.33
C LEU A 441 -10.97 -11.59 -3.60
N GLU A 442 -11.93 -12.25 -4.24
CA GLU A 442 -12.61 -13.44 -3.70
C GLU A 442 -11.62 -14.59 -3.44
N LYS A 443 -10.75 -14.90 -4.42
CA LYS A 443 -9.70 -15.92 -4.24
C LYS A 443 -8.73 -15.57 -3.11
N ALA A 444 -8.45 -14.29 -2.90
CA ALA A 444 -7.64 -13.83 -1.77
C ALA A 444 -8.41 -13.82 -0.44
N GLY A 445 -9.69 -14.19 -0.44
CA GLY A 445 -10.56 -14.20 0.73
C GLY A 445 -10.99 -12.83 1.24
N ILE A 446 -10.80 -11.76 0.45
CA ILE A 446 -11.35 -10.44 0.76
C ILE A 446 -12.87 -10.58 0.88
N ASN A 447 -13.45 -10.00 1.93
CA ASN A 447 -14.88 -10.12 2.23
C ASN A 447 -15.57 -8.76 2.38
N ALA A 448 -14.83 -7.65 2.31
CA ALA A 448 -15.36 -6.31 2.25
C ALA A 448 -14.56 -5.42 1.28
N VAL A 449 -15.25 -4.62 0.47
CA VAL A 449 -14.63 -3.69 -0.48
C VAL A 449 -15.10 -2.27 -0.17
N PHE A 450 -14.15 -1.36 0.12
CA PHE A 450 -14.39 0.07 0.23
C PHE A 450 -14.18 0.71 -1.14
N PHE A 451 -15.26 0.82 -1.92
CA PHE A 451 -15.21 1.17 -3.35
C PHE A 451 -15.30 2.69 -3.56
N GLU A 452 -14.25 3.33 -4.09
CA GLU A 452 -14.19 4.80 -4.21
C GLU A 452 -15.29 5.36 -5.13
N THR A 453 -16.37 5.81 -4.49
CA THR A 453 -17.63 6.18 -5.13
C THR A 453 -17.72 7.68 -5.36
N VAL A 454 -17.11 8.49 -4.49
CA VAL A 454 -17.03 9.94 -4.61
C VAL A 454 -15.60 10.38 -4.34
N ASN A 455 -14.95 10.98 -5.33
CA ASN A 455 -13.57 11.44 -5.28
C ASN A 455 -13.47 12.82 -5.95
N SER A 456 -12.78 13.77 -5.29
CA SER A 456 -12.52 15.12 -5.84
C SER A 456 -13.78 15.81 -6.43
N GLY A 457 -14.92 15.68 -5.75
CA GLY A 457 -16.17 16.35 -6.12
C GLY A 457 -16.95 15.66 -7.24
N TYR A 458 -16.44 14.55 -7.79
CA TYR A 458 -17.09 13.75 -8.82
C TYR A 458 -17.63 12.44 -8.23
N THR A 459 -18.81 12.02 -8.69
CA THR A 459 -19.30 10.65 -8.45
C THR A 459 -18.75 9.71 -9.52
N ILE A 460 -18.48 8.46 -9.15
CA ILE A 460 -18.15 7.41 -10.13
C ILE A 460 -19.40 6.92 -10.88
N HIS A 461 -20.56 7.06 -10.27
CA HIS A 461 -21.86 6.69 -10.81
C HIS A 461 -22.66 7.90 -11.35
N PRO A 462 -23.68 7.72 -12.20
CA PRO A 462 -24.58 8.80 -12.64
C PRO A 462 -25.47 9.30 -11.48
N SER A 463 -25.26 10.51 -10.98
CA SER A 463 -26.00 11.05 -9.83
C SER A 463 -27.05 12.09 -10.24
N LYS A 464 -28.17 12.16 -9.50
CA LYS A 464 -29.15 13.24 -9.58
C LYS A 464 -28.82 14.39 -8.62
N ILE A 465 -27.94 14.15 -7.66
CA ILE A 465 -27.53 15.10 -6.61
C ILE A 465 -26.20 15.77 -6.96
N ALA A 466 -25.17 14.99 -7.28
CA ALA A 466 -23.86 15.52 -7.67
C ALA A 466 -23.94 16.20 -9.04
N PRO A 467 -23.25 17.35 -9.24
CA PRO A 467 -23.36 18.09 -10.50
C PRO A 467 -22.81 17.33 -11.70
N GLN A 468 -21.85 16.42 -11.49
CA GLN A 468 -21.14 15.76 -12.57
C GLN A 468 -20.57 14.39 -12.15
N GLN A 469 -20.76 13.39 -13.01
CA GLN A 469 -20.03 12.11 -12.96
C GLN A 469 -18.59 12.31 -13.44
N ASN A 470 -17.65 11.59 -12.83
CA ASN A 470 -16.24 11.62 -13.19
C ASN A 470 -16.08 11.39 -14.72
N PRO A 471 -15.41 12.31 -15.45
CA PRO A 471 -15.27 12.23 -16.90
C PRO A 471 -14.68 10.92 -17.42
N LEU A 472 -13.83 10.26 -16.62
CA LEU A 472 -13.07 9.08 -17.01
C LEU A 472 -13.88 7.78 -17.00
N VAL A 473 -15.10 7.79 -16.43
CA VAL A 473 -16.01 6.63 -16.39
C VAL A 473 -17.37 6.92 -17.02
N ARG A 474 -17.51 8.04 -17.73
CA ARG A 474 -18.77 8.39 -18.40
C ARG A 474 -19.21 7.28 -19.36
N GLY A 475 -20.52 7.05 -19.40
CA GLY A 475 -21.14 6.08 -20.31
C GLY A 475 -21.44 4.72 -19.67
N TRP A 476 -21.07 4.52 -18.39
CA TRP A 476 -21.49 3.35 -17.61
C TRP A 476 -21.59 3.69 -16.11
N ASP A 477 -22.10 2.75 -15.31
CA ASP A 477 -22.23 2.86 -13.85
C ASP A 477 -21.33 1.82 -13.16
N PRO A 478 -20.11 2.22 -12.74
CA PRO A 478 -19.18 1.31 -12.06
C PRO A 478 -19.67 0.85 -10.68
N LEU A 479 -20.49 1.65 -9.99
CA LEU A 479 -20.98 1.28 -8.66
C LEU A 479 -22.04 0.18 -8.75
N GLU A 480 -22.97 0.29 -9.71
CA GLU A 480 -23.99 -0.75 -9.95
C GLU A 480 -23.32 -2.11 -10.24
N VAL A 481 -22.33 -2.09 -11.14
CA VAL A 481 -21.57 -3.28 -11.50
C VAL A 481 -20.79 -3.83 -10.30
N ALA A 482 -20.11 -2.97 -9.55
CA ALA A 482 -19.30 -3.41 -8.40
C ALA A 482 -20.15 -4.05 -7.30
N VAL A 483 -21.34 -3.50 -7.00
CA VAL A 483 -22.28 -4.08 -6.03
C VAL A 483 -22.68 -5.49 -6.44
N LYS A 484 -23.13 -5.64 -7.70
CA LYS A 484 -23.47 -6.96 -8.27
C LYS A 484 -22.31 -7.95 -8.13
N LEU A 485 -21.10 -7.57 -8.55
CA LEU A 485 -19.94 -8.45 -8.54
C LEU A 485 -19.47 -8.82 -7.13
N ALA A 486 -19.62 -7.92 -6.16
CA ALA A 486 -19.35 -8.19 -4.76
C ALA A 486 -20.28 -9.26 -4.21
N HIS A 487 -21.59 -9.07 -4.40
CA HIS A 487 -22.63 -9.98 -3.89
C HIS A 487 -22.57 -11.37 -4.53
N GLU A 488 -22.30 -11.46 -5.84
CA GLU A 488 -22.07 -12.74 -6.53
C GLU A 488 -20.92 -13.57 -5.90
N ARG A 489 -20.02 -12.91 -5.17
CA ARG A 489 -18.83 -13.50 -4.54
C ARG A 489 -18.88 -13.47 -3.01
N ASN A 490 -20.07 -13.24 -2.44
CA ASN A 490 -20.29 -13.13 -0.99
C ASN A 490 -19.37 -12.08 -0.29
N MET A 491 -19.05 -11.00 -1.00
CA MET A 491 -18.34 -9.85 -0.44
C MET A 491 -19.33 -8.72 -0.17
N GLU A 492 -19.12 -8.00 0.93
CA GLU A 492 -19.81 -6.74 1.17
C GLU A 492 -19.14 -5.59 0.39
N LEU A 493 -19.94 -4.67 -0.13
CA LEU A 493 -19.45 -3.44 -0.75
C LEU A 493 -19.93 -2.23 0.03
N HIS A 494 -18.97 -1.44 0.52
CA HIS A 494 -19.26 -0.15 1.12
C HIS A 494 -18.83 0.96 0.16
N ALA A 495 -19.75 1.87 -0.15
CA ALA A 495 -19.43 3.01 -1.00
C ALA A 495 -18.52 3.99 -0.26
N TRP A 496 -17.28 4.14 -0.73
CA TRP A 496 -16.29 5.05 -0.16
C TRP A 496 -16.48 6.48 -0.68
N VAL A 497 -16.74 7.42 0.24
CA VAL A 497 -17.10 8.80 -0.08
C VAL A 497 -16.13 9.78 0.56
N TRP A 498 -15.49 10.62 -0.27
CA TRP A 498 -14.84 11.83 0.21
C TRP A 498 -15.90 12.81 0.70
N THR A 499 -15.96 13.00 2.02
CA THR A 499 -17.04 13.75 2.67
C THR A 499 -16.83 15.25 2.51
N PHE A 500 -15.81 15.82 3.17
CA PHE A 500 -15.56 17.27 3.12
C PHE A 500 -14.45 17.66 2.13
N ALA A 501 -13.54 16.77 1.76
CA ALA A 501 -12.59 17.07 0.68
C ALA A 501 -13.31 17.02 -0.67
N ALA A 502 -13.32 18.13 -1.41
CA ALA A 502 -14.05 18.24 -2.66
C ALA A 502 -13.16 18.43 -3.90
N VAL A 503 -11.90 18.79 -3.73
CA VAL A 503 -11.00 19.04 -4.87
C VAL A 503 -9.60 18.54 -4.53
N ASN A 504 -8.88 18.05 -5.54
CA ASN A 504 -7.48 17.69 -5.45
C ASN A 504 -6.77 18.16 -6.73
N GLN A 505 -5.78 19.04 -6.61
CA GLN A 505 -4.95 19.52 -7.72
C GLN A 505 -4.37 18.37 -8.56
N ARG A 506 -3.95 17.27 -7.93
CA ARG A 506 -3.45 16.09 -8.66
C ARG A 506 -4.53 15.43 -9.53
N HIS A 507 -5.79 15.50 -9.11
CA HIS A 507 -6.91 15.03 -9.92
C HIS A 507 -7.18 15.95 -11.12
N ASN A 508 -7.04 17.26 -10.93
CA ASN A 508 -7.17 18.23 -12.01
C ASN A 508 -6.15 17.97 -13.12
N VAL A 509 -4.89 17.69 -12.76
CA VAL A 509 -3.85 17.29 -13.72
C VAL A 509 -4.26 16.06 -14.53
N ILE A 510 -4.81 15.02 -13.88
CA ILE A 510 -5.28 13.79 -14.57
C ILE A 510 -6.40 14.10 -15.58
N LEU A 511 -7.25 15.09 -15.27
CA LEU A 511 -8.35 15.51 -16.15
C LEU A 511 -7.92 16.58 -17.18
N ASN A 512 -6.64 16.95 -17.23
CA ASN A 512 -6.13 18.08 -18.03
C ASN A 512 -6.88 19.40 -17.74
N LEU A 513 -7.19 19.65 -16.47
CA LEU A 513 -7.78 20.89 -15.97
C LEU A 513 -6.69 21.78 -15.34
N PRO A 514 -6.90 23.10 -15.26
CA PRO A 514 -6.04 23.98 -14.47
C PRO A 514 -5.90 23.49 -13.02
N GLU A 515 -4.72 23.65 -12.42
CA GLU A 515 -4.50 23.21 -11.04
C GLU A 515 -5.47 23.88 -10.06
N ASP A 516 -5.78 25.16 -10.26
CA ASP A 516 -6.70 25.96 -9.45
C ASP A 516 -8.19 25.71 -9.75
N ASP A 517 -8.53 24.79 -10.66
CA ASP A 517 -9.91 24.39 -10.93
C ASP A 517 -10.58 23.86 -9.66
N LEU A 518 -11.76 24.38 -9.33
CA LEU A 518 -12.49 24.08 -8.09
C LEU A 518 -13.39 22.85 -8.21
N GLY A 519 -13.27 22.08 -9.29
CA GLY A 519 -14.12 20.94 -9.56
C GLY A 519 -15.60 21.33 -9.72
N PRO A 520 -16.49 20.34 -9.87
CA PRO A 520 -17.86 20.60 -10.29
C PRO A 520 -18.74 21.17 -9.16
N VAL A 521 -18.41 20.87 -7.89
CA VAL A 521 -19.19 21.31 -6.73
C VAL A 521 -18.85 22.75 -6.35
N LEU A 522 -17.57 23.05 -6.11
CA LEU A 522 -17.15 24.39 -5.67
C LEU A 522 -17.16 25.42 -6.81
N SER A 523 -17.05 25.01 -8.08
CA SER A 523 -17.30 25.93 -9.20
C SER A 523 -18.76 26.41 -9.25
N ARG A 524 -19.71 25.54 -8.85
CA ARG A 524 -21.14 25.88 -8.81
C ARG A 524 -21.52 26.64 -7.54
N TYR A 525 -20.88 26.32 -6.41
CA TYR A 525 -21.12 26.94 -5.12
C TYR A 525 -19.81 27.38 -4.46
N PRO A 526 -19.18 28.49 -4.91
CA PRO A 526 -17.88 28.93 -4.40
C PRO A 526 -17.86 29.22 -2.89
N ASP A 527 -18.97 29.74 -2.34
CA ASP A 527 -19.11 30.09 -0.93
C ASP A 527 -19.23 28.86 -0.01
N TRP A 528 -19.26 27.64 -0.59
CA TRP A 528 -19.21 26.40 0.18
C TRP A 528 -17.78 26.00 0.53
N ALA A 529 -16.76 26.67 0.00
CA ALA A 529 -15.37 26.35 0.29
C ALA A 529 -14.96 26.77 1.71
N ILE A 530 -14.17 25.92 2.36
CA ILE A 530 -13.30 26.34 3.45
C ILE A 530 -12.18 27.21 2.89
N THR A 531 -11.85 28.28 3.59
CA THR A 531 -10.62 29.05 3.35
C THR A 531 -9.71 29.04 4.56
N ASP A 532 -8.46 29.44 4.34
CA ASP A 532 -7.60 29.97 5.40
C ASP A 532 -7.99 31.41 5.80
N LYS A 533 -7.19 32.03 6.67
CA LYS A 533 -7.41 33.43 7.10
C LYS A 533 -7.24 34.47 5.99
N LYS A 534 -6.44 34.17 4.96
CA LYS A 534 -6.15 35.05 3.83
C LYS A 534 -7.18 34.92 2.71
N GLY A 535 -8.03 33.88 2.78
CA GLY A 535 -9.06 33.58 1.78
C GLY A 535 -8.65 32.48 0.80
N ASP A 536 -7.50 31.85 0.98
CA ASP A 536 -7.02 30.78 0.12
C ASP A 536 -7.81 29.49 0.35
N ARG A 537 -8.28 28.89 -0.74
CA ARG A 537 -9.17 27.70 -0.71
C ARG A 537 -8.41 26.39 -0.72
N PHE A 538 -7.19 26.39 -1.27
CA PHE A 538 -6.35 25.20 -1.36
C PHE A 538 -5.45 25.08 -0.13
N HIS A 539 -5.35 23.86 0.38
CA HIS A 539 -4.46 23.55 1.49
C HIS A 539 -2.99 23.65 1.06
N TYR A 540 -2.20 24.46 1.77
CA TYR A 540 -0.84 24.88 1.45
C TYR A 540 0.13 23.74 1.06
N THR A 541 0.01 22.55 1.66
CA THR A 541 0.86 21.39 1.30
C THR A 541 0.14 20.30 0.52
N SER A 542 -1.19 20.22 0.60
CA SER A 542 -1.89 19.01 0.12
C SER A 542 -2.60 19.22 -1.21
N GLY A 543 -2.71 20.47 -1.67
CA GLY A 543 -3.37 20.84 -2.92
C GLY A 543 -4.86 20.49 -2.95
N LYS A 544 -5.50 20.37 -1.78
CA LYS A 544 -6.91 20.02 -1.67
C LYS A 544 -7.75 21.20 -1.20
N ALA A 545 -8.94 21.35 -1.76
CA ALA A 545 -9.97 22.26 -1.25
C ALA A 545 -11.09 21.45 -0.60
N PHE A 546 -11.69 22.02 0.45
CA PHE A 546 -12.67 21.36 1.29
C PHE A 546 -13.98 22.15 1.32
N LEU A 547 -15.10 21.44 1.49
CA LEU A 547 -16.41 22.00 1.76
C LEU A 547 -16.52 22.38 3.24
N ASP A 548 -17.14 23.51 3.55
CA ASP A 548 -17.34 24.02 4.90
C ASP A 548 -18.41 23.22 5.66
N PRO A 549 -18.05 22.45 6.72
CA PRO A 549 -18.99 21.66 7.51
C PRO A 549 -20.06 22.49 8.23
N ALA A 550 -19.80 23.78 8.51
CA ALA A 550 -20.80 24.66 9.10
C ALA A 550 -21.88 25.07 8.10
N ASN A 551 -21.61 24.98 6.79
CA ASN A 551 -22.55 25.41 5.77
C ASN A 551 -23.75 24.44 5.68
N PRO A 552 -24.99 24.90 5.91
CA PRO A 552 -26.17 24.02 5.87
C PRO A 552 -26.46 23.47 4.47
N GLY A 553 -26.08 24.20 3.41
CA GLY A 553 -26.16 23.73 2.03
C GLY A 553 -25.23 22.55 1.75
N VAL A 554 -23.98 22.63 2.23
CA VAL A 554 -23.00 21.52 2.18
C VAL A 554 -23.54 20.30 2.91
N ARG A 555 -23.98 20.46 4.17
CA ARG A 555 -24.53 19.35 4.97
C ARG A 555 -25.70 18.69 4.26
N ARG A 556 -26.65 19.48 3.76
CA ARG A 556 -27.79 18.96 2.99
C ARG A 556 -27.35 18.23 1.71
N TYR A 557 -26.41 18.78 0.96
CA TYR A 557 -25.90 18.16 -0.26
C TYR A 557 -25.28 16.79 0.02
N LEU A 558 -24.34 16.71 0.97
CA LEU A 558 -23.67 15.47 1.32
C LEU A 558 -24.65 14.45 1.87
N THR A 559 -25.56 14.86 2.76
CA THR A 559 -26.60 13.98 3.31
C THR A 559 -27.53 13.41 2.23
N LEU A 560 -27.90 14.20 1.22
CA LEU A 560 -28.72 13.72 0.09
C LEU A 560 -27.92 12.81 -0.85
N LEU A 561 -26.64 13.07 -1.07
CA LEU A 561 -25.77 12.24 -1.89
C LEU A 561 -25.55 10.86 -1.26
N LEU A 562 -25.27 10.83 0.05
CA LEU A 562 -25.14 9.58 0.81
C LEU A 562 -26.44 8.78 0.83
N GLU A 563 -27.59 9.44 0.97
CA GLU A 563 -28.90 8.79 0.86
C GLU A 563 -29.17 8.26 -0.54
N GLU A 564 -28.84 9.01 -1.60
CA GLU A 564 -28.99 8.53 -2.98
C GLU A 564 -28.21 7.24 -3.17
N ILE A 565 -26.96 7.19 -2.70
CA ILE A 565 -26.13 5.98 -2.77
C ILE A 565 -26.80 4.82 -1.99
N ALA A 566 -27.14 5.05 -0.73
CA ALA A 566 -27.68 4.01 0.16
C ALA A 566 -29.07 3.49 -0.22
N THR A 567 -29.85 4.26 -1.00
CA THR A 567 -31.23 3.90 -1.37
C THR A 567 -31.38 3.48 -2.83
N ARG A 568 -30.45 3.87 -3.71
CA ARG A 568 -30.48 3.48 -5.13
C ARG A 568 -29.64 2.25 -5.43
N TYR A 569 -28.59 2.02 -4.66
CA TYR A 569 -27.73 0.85 -4.81
C TYR A 569 -27.89 -0.04 -3.59
N ASP A 570 -27.81 -1.35 -3.80
CA ASP A 570 -27.80 -2.30 -2.70
C ASP A 570 -26.40 -2.42 -2.08
N VAL A 571 -25.87 -1.29 -1.62
CA VAL A 571 -24.60 -1.26 -0.88
C VAL A 571 -24.82 -1.79 0.53
N ASP A 572 -23.86 -2.56 1.03
CA ASP A 572 -23.88 -3.09 2.39
C ASP A 572 -23.51 -2.03 3.44
N GLY A 573 -22.81 -0.99 2.99
CA GLY A 573 -22.39 0.10 3.84
C GLY A 573 -21.99 1.39 3.12
N ILE A 574 -21.71 2.41 3.91
CA ILE A 574 -21.11 3.67 3.50
C ILE A 574 -19.79 3.80 4.25
N HIS A 575 -18.70 4.02 3.50
CA HIS A 575 -17.38 4.25 4.06
C HIS A 575 -17.03 5.73 3.95
N LEU A 576 -17.13 6.45 5.06
CA LEU A 576 -16.87 7.88 5.10
C LEU A 576 -15.37 8.18 5.23
N ASP A 577 -14.84 9.02 4.35
CA ASP A 577 -13.46 9.52 4.39
C ASP A 577 -13.45 11.05 4.37
N TYR A 578 -12.32 11.66 4.73
CA TYR A 578 -12.15 13.11 4.88
C TYR A 578 -13.24 13.74 5.77
N ILE A 579 -13.63 13.03 6.84
CA ILE A 579 -14.59 13.48 7.87
C ILE A 579 -13.87 14.40 8.87
N ARG A 580 -13.36 15.52 8.37
CA ARG A 580 -12.44 16.40 9.11
C ARG A 580 -12.25 17.73 8.38
N TYR A 581 -11.64 18.68 9.08
CA TYR A 581 -11.07 19.88 8.47
C TYR A 581 -9.72 19.58 7.79
N PRO A 582 -9.22 20.50 6.94
CA PRO A 582 -7.83 20.45 6.46
C PRO A 582 -6.84 20.45 7.63
N PHE A 583 -5.61 20.00 7.39
CA PHE A 583 -4.58 20.04 8.42
C PHE A 583 -4.30 21.50 8.82
N GLN A 584 -4.22 21.74 10.12
CA GLN A 584 -3.80 23.01 10.67
C GLN A 584 -2.28 22.97 10.84
N SER A 585 -1.59 24.06 10.50
CA SER A 585 -0.17 24.20 10.81
C SER A 585 0.05 24.18 12.33
N PRO A 586 1.06 23.45 12.85
CA PRO A 586 1.42 23.48 14.27
C PRO A 586 1.77 24.88 14.79
N THR A 587 2.24 25.76 13.90
CA THR A 587 2.62 27.15 14.22
C THR A 587 1.43 28.11 14.25
N GLY A 588 0.25 27.68 13.81
CA GLY A 588 -0.93 28.54 13.64
C GLY A 588 -0.89 29.46 12.42
N GLU A 589 0.18 29.44 11.62
CA GLU A 589 0.36 30.29 10.45
C GLU A 589 -0.67 29.98 9.33
N TYR A 590 -0.83 28.69 9.02
CA TYR A 590 -1.81 28.20 8.06
C TYR A 590 -2.92 27.45 8.81
N THR A 591 -4.00 28.16 9.11
CA THR A 591 -5.19 27.58 9.76
C THR A 591 -6.37 27.67 8.82
N TYR A 592 -7.26 26.70 8.86
CA TYR A 592 -8.41 26.56 7.95
C TYR A 592 -9.72 26.48 8.71
N GLY A 593 -10.80 26.88 8.05
CA GLY A 593 -12.16 26.85 8.61
C GLY A 593 -12.84 28.21 8.54
N TYR A 594 -12.24 29.19 7.86
CA TYR A 594 -12.75 30.56 7.76
C TYR A 594 -13.70 30.74 6.57
N GLY A 595 -14.40 29.67 6.18
CA GLY A 595 -15.49 29.74 5.20
C GLY A 595 -16.60 30.67 5.69
N LEU A 596 -17.38 31.22 4.75
CA LEU A 596 -18.37 32.26 5.03
C LEU A 596 -19.37 31.83 6.13
N ALA A 597 -19.89 30.61 6.04
CA ALA A 597 -20.86 30.08 7.00
C ALA A 597 -20.24 29.85 8.38
N SER A 598 -19.04 29.27 8.42
CA SER A 598 -18.30 29.08 9.67
C SER A 598 -18.00 30.40 10.40
N ARG A 599 -17.58 31.45 9.67
CA ARG A 599 -17.32 32.78 10.25
C ARG A 599 -18.57 33.41 10.84
N GLN A 600 -19.65 33.47 10.04
CA GLN A 600 -20.92 34.08 10.45
C GLN A 600 -21.52 33.39 11.67
N GLU A 601 -21.51 32.05 11.71
CA GLU A 601 -22.09 31.32 12.83
C GLU A 601 -21.24 31.49 14.10
N PHE A 602 -19.92 31.49 13.98
CA PHE A 602 -19.05 31.69 15.15
C PHE A 602 -19.12 33.12 15.69
N GLU A 603 -19.15 34.13 14.81
CA GLU A 603 -19.34 35.52 15.18
C GLU A 603 -20.68 35.72 15.88
N LYS A 604 -21.76 35.09 15.39
CA LYS A 604 -23.05 35.12 16.07
C LYS A 604 -23.02 34.51 17.47
N LEU A 605 -22.22 33.46 17.68
CA LEU A 605 -22.09 32.78 18.98
C LEU A 605 -21.24 33.55 19.98
N THR A 606 -20.24 34.30 19.52
CA THR A 606 -19.18 34.86 20.39
C THR A 606 -19.03 36.37 20.32
N GLY A 607 -19.62 37.01 19.31
CA GLY A 607 -19.45 38.43 18.99
C GLY A 607 -18.14 38.77 18.28
N VAL A 608 -17.32 37.78 17.89
CA VAL A 608 -16.00 37.97 17.28
C VAL A 608 -15.88 37.15 16.00
N ASP A 609 -15.48 37.77 14.89
CA ASP A 609 -15.15 37.04 13.66
C ASP A 609 -13.89 36.19 13.90
N PRO A 610 -13.91 34.87 13.62
CA PRO A 610 -12.78 34.02 13.95
C PRO A 610 -11.47 34.39 13.24
N VAL A 611 -11.50 35.17 12.14
CA VAL A 611 -10.25 35.67 11.52
C VAL A 611 -9.42 36.53 12.47
N GLU A 612 -10.07 37.21 13.42
CA GLU A 612 -9.45 38.07 14.43
C GLU A 612 -8.85 37.28 15.61
N ILE A 613 -9.15 35.98 15.73
CA ILE A 613 -8.68 35.15 16.85
C ILE A 613 -7.21 34.78 16.66
N ASN A 614 -6.38 35.11 17.64
CA ASN A 614 -4.99 34.67 17.67
C ASN A 614 -4.86 33.19 18.06
N TYR A 615 -3.95 32.49 17.39
CA TYR A 615 -3.61 31.10 17.73
C TYR A 615 -3.14 31.02 19.20
N GLY A 616 -3.69 30.08 19.97
CA GLY A 616 -3.42 29.95 21.40
C GLY A 616 -4.07 31.01 22.31
N GLY A 617 -4.83 31.97 21.75
CA GLY A 617 -5.58 32.94 22.53
C GLY A 617 -6.82 32.37 23.24
N SER A 618 -7.48 33.18 24.07
CA SER A 618 -8.62 32.75 24.91
C SER A 618 -9.80 32.15 24.13
N LEU A 619 -10.08 32.63 22.92
CA LEU A 619 -11.15 32.11 22.06
C LEU A 619 -10.72 30.95 21.15
N TRP A 620 -9.42 30.62 21.07
CA TRP A 620 -8.91 29.59 20.15
C TRP A 620 -9.50 28.20 20.43
N ASN A 621 -9.62 27.84 21.72
CA ASN A 621 -10.23 26.57 22.12
C ASN A 621 -11.72 26.52 21.80
N GLN A 622 -12.44 27.65 21.91
CA GLN A 622 -13.84 27.73 21.51
C GLN A 622 -13.99 27.57 19.99
N TRP A 623 -13.11 28.19 19.21
CA TRP A 623 -13.09 28.04 17.76
C TRP A 623 -12.78 26.61 17.30
N THR A 624 -11.83 25.96 17.96
CA THR A 624 -11.52 24.53 17.72
C THR A 624 -12.70 23.65 18.10
N GLY A 625 -13.34 23.89 19.24
CA GLY A 625 -14.54 23.16 19.66
C GLY A 625 -15.74 23.39 18.74
N PHE A 626 -15.92 24.59 18.20
CA PHE A 626 -16.96 24.89 17.22
C PHE A 626 -16.80 24.05 15.96
N ARG A 627 -15.59 24.03 15.37
CA ARG A 627 -15.27 23.24 14.17
C ARG A 627 -15.43 21.74 14.42
N LEU A 628 -14.97 21.26 15.58
CA LEU A 628 -15.15 19.87 16.03
C LEU A 628 -16.63 19.46 16.01
N LYS A 629 -17.49 20.29 16.63
CA LYS A 629 -18.94 20.04 16.69
C LYS A 629 -19.61 19.99 15.32
N GLN A 630 -19.11 20.73 14.32
CA GLN A 630 -19.69 20.65 12.98
C GLN A 630 -19.48 19.28 12.34
N ILE A 631 -18.32 18.67 12.57
CA ILE A 631 -18.03 17.31 12.13
C ILE A 631 -18.89 16.30 12.90
N ASP A 632 -18.89 16.37 14.23
CA ASP A 632 -19.64 15.43 15.09
C ASP A 632 -21.13 15.45 14.77
N ASN A 633 -21.74 16.65 14.66
CA ASN A 633 -23.15 16.79 14.29
C ASN A 633 -23.45 16.22 12.90
N PHE A 634 -22.54 16.38 11.94
CA PHE A 634 -22.72 15.81 10.61
C PHE A 634 -22.74 14.27 10.67
N VAL A 635 -21.75 13.65 11.34
CA VAL A 635 -21.68 12.19 11.50
C VAL A 635 -22.91 11.65 12.20
N ALA A 636 -23.33 12.27 13.31
CA ALA A 636 -24.55 11.91 14.04
C ALA A 636 -25.79 11.95 13.13
N SER A 637 -25.99 13.07 12.43
CA SER A 637 -27.17 13.27 11.58
C SER A 637 -27.23 12.31 10.39
N VAL A 638 -26.09 12.02 9.76
CA VAL A 638 -26.00 11.07 8.65
C VAL A 638 -26.26 9.66 9.16
N SER A 639 -25.64 9.26 10.26
CA SER A 639 -25.84 7.94 10.86
C SER A 639 -27.31 7.69 11.16
N GLN A 640 -27.95 8.58 11.92
CA GLN A 640 -29.36 8.47 12.26
C GLN A 640 -30.24 8.39 11.02
N ARG A 641 -30.01 9.27 10.05
CA ARG A 641 -30.84 9.35 8.84
C ARG A 641 -30.70 8.15 7.92
N LEU A 642 -29.48 7.63 7.76
CA LEU A 642 -29.23 6.43 6.95
C LEU A 642 -29.80 5.19 7.65
N LYS A 643 -29.54 5.02 8.95
CA LYS A 643 -30.04 3.88 9.73
C LYS A 643 -31.58 3.87 9.85
N GLN A 644 -32.24 5.04 9.86
CA GLN A 644 -33.70 5.13 9.76
C GLN A 644 -34.27 4.55 8.45
N LYS A 645 -33.50 4.57 7.36
CA LYS A 645 -33.91 4.09 6.03
C LYS A 645 -33.46 2.67 5.77
N ARG A 646 -32.25 2.35 6.18
CA ARG A 646 -31.60 1.05 6.06
C ARG A 646 -30.97 0.70 7.42
N PRO A 647 -31.73 0.10 8.34
CA PRO A 647 -31.23 -0.25 9.68
C PRO A 647 -30.04 -1.22 9.65
N ASP A 648 -29.94 -1.99 8.57
CA ASP A 648 -28.87 -2.92 8.26
C ASP A 648 -27.62 -2.27 7.66
N LEU A 649 -27.67 -1.00 7.24
CA LEU A 649 -26.53 -0.35 6.58
C LEU A 649 -25.39 -0.09 7.55
N ILE A 650 -24.20 -0.53 7.17
CA ILE A 650 -22.98 -0.34 7.96
C ILE A 650 -22.37 1.03 7.68
N LEU A 651 -22.10 1.82 8.71
CA LEU A 651 -21.33 3.04 8.60
C LEU A 651 -19.88 2.81 9.06
N SER A 652 -18.95 2.81 8.12
CA SER A 652 -17.51 2.70 8.39
C SER A 652 -16.79 4.01 8.12
N THR A 653 -15.62 4.24 8.74
CA THR A 653 -14.89 5.51 8.59
C THR A 653 -13.38 5.32 8.40
N ALA A 654 -12.77 6.06 7.48
CA ALA A 654 -11.33 6.24 7.40
C ALA A 654 -10.87 7.39 8.32
N VAL A 655 -10.00 7.08 9.28
CA VAL A 655 -9.53 8.06 10.28
C VAL A 655 -8.01 8.06 10.44
N PHE A 656 -7.47 9.14 11.00
CA PHE A 656 -6.05 9.19 11.34
C PHE A 656 -5.74 8.46 12.65
N PRO A 657 -4.66 7.66 12.70
CA PRO A 657 -4.20 6.97 13.93
C PRO A 657 -3.41 7.92 14.86
N ILE A 658 -3.74 9.21 14.86
CA ILE A 658 -3.01 10.25 15.61
C ILE A 658 -3.60 10.36 17.02
N PRO A 659 -2.80 10.61 18.08
CA PRO A 659 -3.31 10.81 19.43
C PRO A 659 -4.45 11.83 19.51
N ARG A 660 -5.43 11.57 20.37
CA ARG A 660 -6.70 12.33 20.45
C ARG A 660 -6.51 13.84 20.46
N GLN A 661 -5.68 14.36 21.36
CA GLN A 661 -5.49 15.80 21.53
C GLN A 661 -4.87 16.44 20.27
N GLU A 662 -3.89 15.77 19.68
CA GLU A 662 -3.27 16.24 18.45
C GLU A 662 -4.26 16.20 17.29
N ARG A 663 -5.06 15.15 17.17
CA ARG A 663 -6.07 14.99 16.13
C ARG A 663 -7.17 16.05 16.21
N ILE A 664 -7.65 16.37 17.42
CA ILE A 664 -8.63 17.44 17.65
C ILE A 664 -8.07 18.79 17.21
N ASN A 665 -6.81 19.09 17.54
CA ASN A 665 -6.21 20.40 17.21
C ASN A 665 -5.78 20.51 15.75
N LYS A 666 -5.26 19.43 15.15
CA LYS A 666 -4.72 19.44 13.78
C LYS A 666 -5.78 19.25 12.72
N ILE A 667 -6.86 18.50 12.98
CA ILE A 667 -7.85 18.16 11.94
C ILE A 667 -9.30 18.14 12.43
N GLN A 668 -9.56 18.38 13.71
CA GLN A 668 -10.91 18.39 14.27
C GLN A 668 -11.68 17.08 14.02
N GLN A 669 -11.01 15.94 14.22
CA GLN A 669 -11.59 14.60 14.10
C GLN A 669 -11.66 13.92 15.47
N HIS A 670 -12.87 13.62 15.96
CA HIS A 670 -13.14 13.11 17.31
C HIS A 670 -13.91 11.79 17.28
N TRP A 671 -13.27 10.75 16.72
CA TRP A 671 -13.93 9.47 16.52
C TRP A 671 -14.29 8.73 17.81
N GLU A 672 -13.68 9.06 18.96
CA GLU A 672 -14.07 8.48 20.25
C GLU A 672 -15.53 8.78 20.55
N GLU A 673 -16.00 9.98 20.20
CA GLU A 673 -17.41 10.36 20.30
C GLU A 673 -18.27 9.50 19.40
N TRP A 674 -17.87 9.35 18.14
CA TRP A 674 -18.66 8.64 17.14
C TRP A 674 -18.84 7.16 17.50
N VAL A 675 -17.79 6.57 18.09
CA VAL A 675 -17.85 5.21 18.62
C VAL A 675 -18.71 5.16 19.89
N ARG A 676 -18.48 6.05 20.86
CA ARG A 676 -19.19 6.04 22.15
C ARG A 676 -20.70 6.23 21.99
N GLU A 677 -21.10 7.10 21.07
CA GLU A 677 -22.50 7.39 20.75
C GLU A 677 -23.06 6.45 19.64
N GLU A 678 -22.28 5.45 19.23
CA GLU A 678 -22.66 4.38 18.28
C GLU A 678 -23.09 4.88 16.90
N TRP A 679 -22.65 6.07 16.53
CA TRP A 679 -22.91 6.67 15.21
C TRP A 679 -22.21 5.89 14.10
N ILE A 680 -21.11 5.19 14.39
CA ILE A 680 -20.39 4.35 13.43
C ILE A 680 -20.37 2.90 13.89
N ASP A 681 -20.23 2.01 12.93
CA ASP A 681 -20.16 0.56 13.13
C ASP A 681 -18.73 0.04 13.04
N MET A 682 -17.88 0.70 12.23
CA MET A 682 -16.47 0.33 12.05
C MET A 682 -15.55 1.55 12.00
N LEU A 683 -14.53 1.54 12.84
CA LEU A 683 -13.42 2.49 12.82
C LEU A 683 -12.25 1.87 12.03
N VAL A 684 -11.83 2.54 10.95
CA VAL A 684 -10.76 2.05 10.06
C VAL A 684 -9.61 3.05 10.07
N PRO A 685 -8.69 2.98 11.06
CA PRO A 685 -7.58 3.90 11.15
C PRO A 685 -6.51 3.61 10.09
N MET A 686 -6.01 4.65 9.44
CA MET A 686 -4.94 4.58 8.44
C MET A 686 -3.56 4.38 9.09
N THR A 687 -3.35 3.24 9.73
CA THR A 687 -2.10 2.83 10.42
C THR A 687 -0.98 2.46 9.43
N TYR A 688 -0.75 3.32 8.43
CA TYR A 688 0.15 3.04 7.33
C TYR A 688 1.61 3.08 7.78
N ALA A 689 2.29 1.95 7.62
CA ALA A 689 3.68 1.76 8.00
C ALA A 689 4.42 0.93 6.94
N LEU A 690 5.74 1.15 6.82
CA LEU A 690 6.61 0.38 5.92
C LEU A 690 7.15 -0.91 6.57
N ASP A 691 7.10 -0.99 7.89
CA ASP A 691 7.57 -2.12 8.69
C ASP A 691 6.55 -2.49 9.77
N THR A 692 6.68 -3.70 10.33
CA THR A 692 5.70 -4.27 11.26
C THR A 692 5.73 -3.62 12.65
N GLU A 693 6.89 -3.18 13.14
CA GLU A 693 6.98 -2.57 14.48
C GLU A 693 6.43 -1.14 14.50
N GLN A 694 6.57 -0.39 13.40
CA GLN A 694 5.89 0.88 13.23
C GLN A 694 4.37 0.70 13.13
N LEU A 695 3.87 -0.33 12.43
CA LEU A 695 2.44 -0.67 12.42
C LEU A 695 1.94 -0.94 13.84
N LYS A 696 2.68 -1.74 14.62
CA LYS A 696 2.38 -2.03 16.03
C LYS A 696 2.32 -0.76 16.87
N THR A 697 3.28 0.14 16.69
CA THR A 697 3.36 1.42 17.41
C THR A 697 2.17 2.33 17.11
N LEU A 698 1.74 2.39 15.84
CA LEU A 698 0.54 3.15 15.44
C LEU A 698 -0.76 2.51 15.94
N THR A 699 -0.80 1.19 16.03
CA THR A 699 -2.03 0.43 16.34
C THR A 699 -2.28 0.29 17.84
N ARG A 700 -1.24 0.08 18.65
CA ARG A 700 -1.38 -0.22 20.10
C ARG A 700 -2.18 0.83 20.87
N PRO A 701 -1.92 2.15 20.77
CA PRO A 701 -2.69 3.15 21.50
C PRO A 701 -4.18 3.15 21.10
N LEU A 702 -4.48 2.82 19.84
CA LEU A 702 -5.85 2.72 19.36
C LEU A 702 -6.59 1.54 20.00
N LEU A 703 -5.91 0.50 20.45
CA LEU A 703 -6.55 -0.64 21.12
C LEU A 703 -6.83 -0.35 22.59
N GLU A 704 -5.99 0.46 23.24
CA GLU A 704 -6.11 0.87 24.64
C GLU A 704 -7.22 1.92 24.83
N ASP A 705 -7.35 2.87 23.88
CA ASP A 705 -8.30 3.99 23.94
C ASP A 705 -9.69 3.65 23.37
N PHE A 706 -9.84 2.53 22.68
CA PHE A 706 -11.07 2.19 21.96
C PHE A 706 -12.11 1.57 22.89
N SER A 707 -13.31 2.13 22.88
CA SER A 707 -14.39 1.69 23.78
C SER A 707 -14.73 0.22 23.57
N GLU A 708 -15.01 -0.48 24.67
CA GLU A 708 -15.26 -1.92 24.82
C GLU A 708 -16.40 -2.49 23.93
N GLY A 709 -16.27 -2.46 22.60
CA GLY A 709 -17.17 -3.12 21.64
C GLY A 709 -18.37 -2.32 21.13
N LYS A 710 -18.31 -0.99 21.03
CA LYS A 710 -19.40 -0.19 20.40
C LYS A 710 -19.27 -0.03 18.88
N ALA A 711 -18.05 -0.17 18.38
CA ALA A 711 -17.73 -0.32 16.96
C ALA A 711 -16.66 -1.40 16.83
N LEU A 712 -16.36 -1.83 15.61
CA LEU A 712 -15.22 -2.70 15.31
C LEU A 712 -14.00 -1.88 14.88
N LEU A 713 -12.79 -2.36 15.15
CA LEU A 713 -11.54 -1.70 14.78
C LEU A 713 -10.82 -2.50 13.69
N LEU A 714 -10.55 -1.84 12.56
CA LEU A 714 -9.89 -2.44 11.41
C LEU A 714 -8.64 -1.62 11.04
N PRO A 715 -7.47 -1.87 11.66
CA PRO A 715 -6.26 -1.16 11.31
C PRO A 715 -5.88 -1.33 9.84
N GLY A 716 -5.49 -0.22 9.21
CA GLY A 716 -5.13 -0.15 7.79
C GLY A 716 -3.68 -0.53 7.51
N ILE A 717 -3.47 -1.43 6.57
CA ILE A 717 -2.15 -1.84 6.03
C ILE A 717 -1.97 -1.16 4.67
N ARG A 718 -0.91 -0.35 4.51
CA ARG A 718 -0.56 0.22 3.21
C ARG A 718 0.28 -0.76 2.40
N LEU A 719 -0.11 -1.05 1.17
CA LEU A 719 0.59 -1.92 0.24
C LEU A 719 1.65 -1.19 -0.61
N LEU A 720 1.47 0.10 -0.87
CA LEU A 720 2.44 0.89 -1.61
C LEU A 720 3.81 0.88 -0.90
N ASN A 721 4.84 0.47 -1.63
CA ASN A 721 6.23 0.34 -1.18
C ASN A 721 6.43 -0.67 -0.04
N VAL A 722 5.51 -1.61 0.16
CA VAL A 722 5.64 -2.69 1.14
C VAL A 722 5.86 -4.03 0.41
N PRO A 723 6.92 -4.78 0.73
CA PRO A 723 7.11 -6.13 0.20
C PRO A 723 5.99 -7.10 0.64
N ASP A 724 5.67 -8.08 -0.19
CA ASP A 724 4.55 -9.01 0.10
C ASP A 724 4.72 -9.73 1.43
N VAL A 725 5.93 -10.22 1.75
CA VAL A 725 6.22 -10.89 3.02
C VAL A 725 6.03 -9.96 4.23
N VAL A 726 6.34 -8.66 4.08
CA VAL A 726 6.14 -7.67 5.15
C VAL A 726 4.66 -7.37 5.32
N ALA A 727 3.89 -7.29 4.23
CA ALA A 727 2.43 -7.14 4.31
C ALA A 727 1.77 -8.35 5.01
N VAL A 728 2.28 -9.56 4.76
CA VAL A 728 1.85 -10.77 5.47
C VAL A 728 2.22 -10.71 6.95
N ASP A 729 3.45 -10.29 7.29
CA ASP A 729 3.88 -10.15 8.68
C ASP A 729 3.06 -9.09 9.44
N GLN A 730 2.76 -7.96 8.79
CA GLN A 730 1.85 -6.93 9.29
C GLN A 730 0.44 -7.47 9.53
N MET A 731 -0.08 -8.29 8.61
CA MET A 731 -1.37 -8.96 8.79
C MET A 731 -1.34 -9.93 9.99
N GLN A 732 -0.29 -10.73 10.15
CA GLN A 732 -0.16 -11.64 11.30
C GLN A 732 -0.01 -10.91 12.62
N LEU A 733 0.68 -9.76 12.64
CA LEU A 733 0.69 -8.87 13.79
C LEU A 733 -0.74 -8.50 14.20
N LEU A 734 -1.57 -8.00 13.27
CA LEU A 734 -2.93 -7.57 13.58
C LEU A 734 -3.82 -8.74 14.07
N ARG A 735 -3.63 -9.96 13.54
CA ARG A 735 -4.27 -11.19 14.06
C ARG A 735 -3.83 -11.59 15.47
N GLY A 736 -2.64 -11.16 15.88
CA GLY A 736 -2.11 -11.33 17.23
C GLY A 736 -2.47 -10.20 18.19
N MET A 737 -3.06 -9.11 17.69
CA MET A 737 -3.53 -7.97 18.47
C MET A 737 -5.05 -8.06 18.70
N SER A 738 -5.59 -7.17 19.54
CA SER A 738 -7.01 -7.16 19.91
C SER A 738 -7.92 -6.54 18.83
N ALA A 739 -7.72 -6.90 17.55
CA ALA A 739 -8.43 -6.34 16.39
C ALA A 739 -9.40 -7.35 15.76
N GLU A 740 -10.54 -6.85 15.26
CA GLU A 740 -11.57 -7.69 14.64
C GLU A 740 -11.32 -7.95 13.14
N GLY A 741 -10.35 -7.26 12.56
CA GLY A 741 -9.95 -7.44 11.17
C GLY A 741 -8.89 -6.42 10.77
N TYR A 742 -8.72 -6.25 9.46
CA TYR A 742 -7.79 -5.29 8.87
C TYR A 742 -8.33 -4.78 7.53
N ALA A 743 -7.75 -3.67 7.06
CA ALA A 743 -8.08 -3.09 5.76
C ALA A 743 -6.82 -2.83 4.93
N LEU A 744 -6.78 -3.30 3.68
CA LEU A 744 -5.63 -3.12 2.78
C LEU A 744 -5.80 -1.84 1.94
N PHE A 745 -4.77 -1.00 1.88
CA PHE A 745 -4.73 0.22 1.07
C PHE A 745 -3.56 0.20 0.08
N ALA A 746 -3.76 0.10 -1.23
CA ALA A 746 -5.03 0.01 -1.95
C ALA A 746 -4.95 -1.08 -3.03
N ALA A 747 -6.10 -1.37 -3.66
CA ALA A 747 -6.24 -2.37 -4.72
C ALA A 747 -5.22 -2.18 -5.87
N GLU A 748 -4.84 -0.94 -6.20
CA GLU A 748 -3.79 -0.65 -7.19
C GLU A 748 -2.44 -1.34 -6.88
N ASN A 749 -2.13 -1.54 -5.60
CA ASN A 749 -0.90 -2.19 -5.15
C ASN A 749 -1.12 -3.64 -4.68
N PHE A 750 -2.34 -4.19 -4.85
CA PHE A 750 -2.65 -5.57 -4.53
C PHE A 750 -2.20 -6.52 -5.66
N ARG A 751 -0.91 -6.87 -5.61
CA ARG A 751 -0.22 -7.68 -6.62
C ARG A 751 -0.77 -9.11 -6.69
N PRO A 752 -0.73 -9.77 -7.87
CA PRO A 752 -1.10 -11.18 -8.00
C PRO A 752 -0.34 -12.11 -7.04
N SER A 753 0.94 -11.87 -6.80
CA SER A 753 1.78 -12.62 -5.86
C SER A 753 1.22 -12.59 -4.43
N LEU A 754 0.82 -11.39 -3.96
CA LEU A 754 0.19 -11.23 -2.65
C LEU A 754 -1.18 -11.91 -2.60
N ALA A 755 -1.98 -11.79 -3.66
CA ALA A 755 -3.27 -12.46 -3.76
C ALA A 755 -3.15 -13.99 -3.69
N GLU A 756 -2.11 -14.57 -4.30
CA GLU A 756 -1.81 -16.00 -4.20
C GLU A 756 -1.41 -16.43 -2.79
N ILE A 757 -0.60 -15.61 -2.09
CA ILE A 757 -0.29 -15.86 -0.67
C ILE A 757 -1.57 -15.82 0.16
N PHE A 758 -2.41 -14.80 -0.03
CA PHE A 758 -3.67 -14.66 0.69
C PHE A 758 -4.60 -15.84 0.43
N ASN A 759 -4.74 -16.30 -0.82
CA ASN A 759 -5.52 -17.50 -1.16
C ASN A 759 -5.10 -18.72 -0.33
N ARG A 760 -3.79 -18.93 -0.14
CA ARG A 760 -3.30 -20.02 0.73
C ARG A 760 -3.61 -19.77 2.20
N LEU A 761 -3.42 -18.55 2.68
CA LEU A 761 -3.61 -18.19 4.10
C LEU A 761 -5.08 -18.14 4.54
N GLN A 762 -6.00 -17.85 3.63
CA GLN A 762 -7.43 -17.71 3.93
C GLN A 762 -8.20 -19.03 3.87
N GLY A 763 -7.69 -20.04 3.16
CA GLY A 763 -8.37 -21.32 2.96
C GLY A 763 -9.12 -21.39 1.63
N ASN A 764 -9.83 -22.50 1.38
CA ASN A 764 -10.58 -22.66 0.13
C ASN A 764 -11.87 -21.81 0.11
N LEU A 765 -12.44 -21.60 -1.08
CA LEU A 765 -13.63 -20.76 -1.28
C LEU A 765 -14.87 -21.24 -0.50
N GLU A 766 -15.05 -22.55 -0.33
CA GLU A 766 -16.16 -23.11 0.47
C GLU A 766 -16.04 -22.74 1.95
N THR A 767 -14.82 -22.76 2.49
CA THR A 767 -14.56 -22.36 3.88
C THR A 767 -14.71 -20.84 4.05
N ILE A 768 -14.23 -20.06 3.08
CA ILE A 768 -14.32 -18.59 3.11
C ILE A 768 -15.79 -18.12 3.06
N SER A 769 -16.60 -18.69 2.17
CA SER A 769 -17.99 -18.29 1.97
C SER A 769 -18.94 -18.70 3.12
N SER A 770 -18.55 -19.65 3.95
CA SER A 770 -19.30 -20.09 5.13
C SER A 770 -18.87 -19.42 6.43
N GLU A 771 -17.81 -18.62 6.40
CA GLU A 771 -17.26 -17.94 7.57
C GLU A 771 -18.16 -16.78 8.03
N PRO A 772 -18.56 -16.70 9.31
CA PRO A 772 -19.39 -15.60 9.79
C PRO A 772 -18.63 -14.27 9.71
N LEU A 773 -19.28 -13.23 9.19
CA LEU A 773 -18.73 -11.87 9.21
C LEU A 773 -18.87 -11.24 10.61
N PRO A 774 -17.78 -10.74 11.23
CA PRO A 774 -17.82 -10.20 12.59
C PRO A 774 -18.89 -9.15 12.87
N HIS A 775 -19.13 -8.22 11.94
CA HIS A 775 -20.14 -7.17 12.11
C HIS A 775 -21.58 -7.62 11.87
N ARG A 776 -21.78 -8.74 11.16
CA ARG A 776 -23.13 -9.30 10.90
C ARG A 776 -23.50 -10.41 11.88
N GLN A 777 -22.53 -11.22 12.26
CA GLN A 777 -22.71 -12.43 13.05
C GLN A 777 -21.73 -12.49 14.23
N PRO A 778 -21.66 -11.44 15.08
CA PRO A 778 -20.62 -11.30 16.11
C PRO A 778 -20.54 -12.51 17.05
N PHE A 779 -21.67 -13.07 17.50
CA PHE A 779 -21.67 -14.23 18.39
C PHE A 779 -21.14 -15.51 17.74
N ARG A 780 -21.44 -15.74 16.45
CA ARG A 780 -20.87 -16.87 15.70
C ARG A 780 -19.39 -16.66 15.42
N SER A 781 -18.98 -15.44 15.09
CA SER A 781 -17.56 -15.07 14.96
C SER A 781 -16.79 -15.30 16.25
N THR A 782 -17.35 -14.92 17.41
CA THR A 782 -16.78 -15.23 18.74
C THR A 782 -16.60 -16.72 18.93
N GLN A 783 -17.63 -17.53 18.65
CA GLN A 783 -17.56 -18.99 18.77
C GLN A 783 -16.47 -19.59 17.88
N VAL A 784 -16.39 -19.18 16.61
CA VAL A 784 -15.38 -19.69 15.64
C VAL A 784 -13.97 -19.29 16.07
N ARG A 785 -13.76 -18.04 16.48
CA ARG A 785 -12.45 -17.57 16.98
C ARG A 785 -12.04 -18.31 18.26
N TYR A 786 -12.96 -18.53 19.19
CA TYR A 786 -12.68 -19.29 20.40
C TYR A 786 -12.30 -20.75 20.11
N ARG A 787 -12.99 -21.39 19.17
CA ARG A 787 -12.65 -22.76 18.74
C ARG A 787 -11.21 -22.84 18.22
N SER A 788 -10.76 -21.86 17.44
CA SER A 788 -9.37 -21.78 16.98
C SER A 788 -8.37 -21.67 18.13
N LEU A 789 -8.65 -20.84 19.14
CA LEU A 789 -7.80 -20.73 20.33
C LEU A 789 -7.72 -22.05 21.10
N LYS A 790 -8.88 -22.67 21.35
CA LYS A 790 -8.97 -23.95 22.05
C LYS A 790 -8.19 -25.04 21.30
N GLN A 791 -8.23 -25.04 19.97
CA GLN A 791 -7.49 -25.98 19.14
C GLN A 791 -5.96 -25.82 19.29
N GLU A 792 -5.45 -24.59 19.36
CA GLU A 792 -4.03 -24.32 19.63
C GLU A 792 -3.60 -24.84 21.02
N TRP A 793 -4.41 -24.58 22.05
CA TRP A 793 -4.13 -25.10 23.40
C TRP A 793 -4.14 -26.62 23.43
N ASN A 794 -5.16 -27.25 22.85
CA ASN A 794 -5.27 -28.70 22.77
C ASN A 794 -4.10 -29.34 22.03
N TYR A 795 -3.64 -28.72 20.94
CA TYR A 795 -2.46 -29.16 20.21
C TYR A 795 -1.21 -29.17 21.12
N LEU A 796 -0.93 -28.08 21.81
CA LEU A 796 0.22 -28.01 22.73
C LEU A 796 0.09 -29.00 23.90
N ILE A 797 -1.11 -29.14 24.48
CA ILE A 797 -1.39 -30.11 25.55
C ILE A 797 -1.09 -31.53 25.07
N SER A 798 -1.60 -31.93 23.89
CA SER A 798 -1.37 -33.27 23.34
C SER A 798 0.10 -33.58 23.09
N ASN A 799 0.88 -32.56 22.75
CA ASN A 799 2.32 -32.67 22.49
C ASN A 799 3.18 -32.48 23.75
N HIS A 800 2.59 -32.40 24.94
CA HIS A 800 3.28 -32.17 26.21
C HIS A 800 4.10 -30.87 26.23
N GLN A 801 3.62 -29.84 25.53
CA GLN A 801 4.24 -28.51 25.42
C GLN A 801 3.58 -27.48 26.36
N ILE A 802 2.83 -27.97 27.35
CA ILE A 802 2.29 -27.16 28.45
C ILE A 802 2.76 -27.79 29.76
N GLU A 803 3.62 -27.07 30.49
CA GLU A 803 4.12 -27.49 31.81
C GLU A 803 3.38 -26.70 32.90
N MET A 804 2.41 -27.35 33.55
CA MET A 804 1.65 -26.79 34.68
C MET A 804 1.32 -27.87 35.71
N ASP A 805 0.96 -27.43 36.92
CA ASP A 805 0.41 -28.32 37.95
C ASP A 805 -0.88 -29.02 37.47
N GLU A 806 -1.05 -30.29 37.86
CA GLU A 806 -2.16 -31.13 37.41
C GLU A 806 -3.53 -30.53 37.75
N GLN A 807 -3.67 -29.95 38.94
CA GLN A 807 -4.93 -29.34 39.38
C GLN A 807 -5.23 -28.05 38.62
N VAL A 808 -4.19 -27.27 38.30
CA VAL A 808 -4.30 -26.08 37.44
C VAL A 808 -4.74 -26.49 36.04
N LEU A 809 -4.10 -27.52 35.46
CA LEU A 809 -4.41 -28.01 34.12
C LEU A 809 -5.87 -28.53 34.05
N LYS A 810 -6.31 -29.33 35.03
CA LYS A 810 -7.72 -29.77 35.15
C LYS A 810 -8.70 -28.60 35.24
N THR A 811 -8.34 -27.57 36.01
CA THR A 811 -9.18 -26.38 36.19
C THR A 811 -9.29 -25.59 34.88
N TRP A 812 -8.18 -25.37 34.18
CA TRP A 812 -8.19 -24.77 32.84
C TRP A 812 -9.10 -25.57 31.92
N GLY A 813 -8.86 -26.88 31.77
CA GLY A 813 -9.58 -27.71 30.81
C GLY A 813 -11.08 -27.66 30.97
N ARG A 814 -11.57 -27.71 32.21
CA ARG A 814 -12.98 -27.55 32.52
C ARG A 814 -13.51 -26.16 32.14
N GLN A 815 -12.83 -25.09 32.54
CA GLN A 815 -13.28 -23.73 32.22
C GLN A 815 -13.26 -23.45 30.71
N ALA A 816 -12.31 -24.04 29.98
CA ALA A 816 -12.27 -23.93 28.52
C ALA A 816 -13.47 -24.63 27.85
N ASP A 817 -13.85 -25.82 28.33
CA ASP A 817 -15.03 -26.51 27.83
C ASP A 817 -16.34 -25.79 28.19
N ASP A 818 -16.47 -25.32 29.44
CA ASP A 818 -17.64 -24.55 29.89
C ASP A 818 -17.83 -23.26 29.05
N LEU A 819 -16.73 -22.57 28.74
CA LEU A 819 -16.74 -21.38 27.89
C LEU A 819 -17.13 -21.73 26.44
N SER A 820 -16.64 -22.84 25.90
CA SER A 820 -17.03 -23.34 24.57
C SER A 820 -18.54 -23.56 24.46
N VAL A 821 -19.14 -24.17 25.49
CA VAL A 821 -20.59 -24.43 25.55
C VAL A 821 -21.37 -23.12 25.64
N ALA A 822 -20.92 -22.18 26.47
CA ALA A 822 -21.60 -20.89 26.62
C ALA A 822 -21.60 -20.09 25.29
N PHE A 823 -20.49 -20.07 24.55
CA PHE A 823 -20.44 -19.45 23.23
C PHE A 823 -21.31 -20.15 22.20
N GLN A 824 -21.36 -21.48 22.21
CA GLN A 824 -22.25 -22.22 21.32
C GLN A 824 -23.72 -21.89 21.58
N GLN A 825 -24.16 -21.91 22.84
CA GLN A 825 -25.54 -21.58 23.21
C GLN A 825 -25.91 -20.14 22.82
N LEU A 826 -24.98 -19.19 23.00
CA LEU A 826 -25.19 -17.80 22.59
C LEU A 826 -25.27 -17.66 21.06
N ALA A 827 -24.40 -18.34 20.31
CA ALA A 827 -24.38 -18.28 18.85
C ALA A 827 -25.61 -18.94 18.20
N GLU A 828 -26.14 -20.01 18.81
CA GLU A 828 -27.33 -20.72 18.33
C GLU A 828 -28.64 -20.01 18.75
N ASN A 829 -28.69 -19.45 19.96
CA ASN A 829 -29.86 -18.77 20.49
C ASN A 829 -29.47 -17.45 21.21
N PRO A 830 -29.32 -16.34 20.47
CA PRO A 830 -29.00 -15.04 21.06
C PRO A 830 -30.08 -14.55 22.03
N SER A 831 -29.73 -14.42 23.31
CA SER A 831 -30.62 -13.88 24.34
C SER A 831 -29.82 -13.18 25.46
N PRO A 832 -30.42 -12.24 26.21
CA PRO A 832 -29.76 -11.61 27.35
C PRO A 832 -29.21 -12.62 28.37
N ARG A 833 -29.93 -13.74 28.58
CA ARG A 833 -29.50 -14.82 29.48
C ARG A 833 -28.23 -15.52 28.97
N ASN A 834 -28.23 -15.96 27.72
CA ASN A 834 -27.07 -16.66 27.13
C ASN A 834 -25.86 -15.72 27.00
N PHE A 835 -26.13 -14.43 26.72
CA PHE A 835 -25.10 -13.40 26.69
C PHE A 835 -24.42 -13.24 28.05
N LEU A 836 -25.19 -13.03 29.11
CA LEU A 836 -24.66 -12.90 30.47
C LEU A 836 -23.87 -14.15 30.91
N ALA A 837 -24.32 -15.34 30.52
CA ALA A 837 -23.60 -16.58 30.78
C ALA A 837 -22.24 -16.62 30.07
N ALA A 838 -22.20 -16.34 28.76
CA ALA A 838 -20.97 -16.30 27.98
C ALA A 838 -20.01 -15.21 28.46
N GLN A 839 -20.51 -14.00 28.73
CA GLN A 839 -19.72 -12.88 29.24
C GLN A 839 -19.12 -13.19 30.62
N SER A 840 -19.91 -13.79 31.53
CA SER A 840 -19.43 -14.19 32.86
C SER A 840 -18.35 -15.26 32.78
N SER A 841 -18.55 -16.30 31.95
CA SER A 841 -17.57 -17.36 31.74
C SER A 841 -16.27 -16.83 31.12
N LEU A 842 -16.36 -15.97 30.10
CA LEU A 842 -15.19 -15.37 29.47
C LEU A 842 -14.42 -14.49 30.46
N SER A 843 -15.11 -13.64 31.20
CA SER A 843 -14.49 -12.77 32.22
C SER A 843 -13.83 -13.58 33.35
N ALA A 844 -14.43 -14.70 33.76
CA ALA A 844 -13.81 -15.60 34.73
C ALA A 844 -12.54 -16.26 34.19
N PHE A 845 -12.58 -16.78 32.96
CA PHE A 845 -11.45 -17.41 32.28
C PHE A 845 -10.29 -16.40 32.10
N ARG A 846 -10.59 -15.22 31.55
CA ARG A 846 -9.61 -14.16 31.29
C ARG A 846 -8.89 -13.67 32.54
N ARG A 847 -9.58 -13.60 33.68
CA ARG A 847 -8.94 -13.19 34.95
C ARG A 847 -7.91 -14.19 35.46
N GLN A 848 -8.06 -15.48 35.14
CA GLN A 848 -7.15 -16.54 35.60
C GLN A 848 -6.02 -16.81 34.59
N PHE A 849 -6.29 -16.57 33.29
CA PHE A 849 -5.39 -16.93 32.20
C PHE A 849 -3.95 -16.39 32.34
N PRO A 850 -3.70 -15.10 32.70
CA PRO A 850 -2.33 -14.61 32.86
C PRO A 850 -1.54 -15.38 33.92
N SER A 851 -2.17 -15.74 35.04
CA SER A 851 -1.52 -16.52 36.10
C SER A 851 -1.16 -17.94 35.65
N TRP A 852 -1.98 -18.55 34.78
CA TRP A 852 -1.65 -19.83 34.17
C TRP A 852 -0.47 -19.70 33.20
N MET A 853 -0.41 -18.62 32.43
CA MET A 853 0.71 -18.33 31.53
C MET A 853 2.02 -18.10 32.27
N GLU A 854 1.99 -17.32 33.37
CA GLU A 854 3.17 -17.08 34.22
C GLU A 854 3.72 -18.37 34.84
N GLN A 855 2.85 -19.32 35.19
CA GLN A 855 3.26 -20.62 35.73
C GLN A 855 3.91 -21.50 34.66
N ASN A 856 3.56 -21.32 33.39
CA ASN A 856 4.05 -22.15 32.31
C ASN A 856 5.30 -21.57 31.65
N LYS A 857 6.44 -22.16 31.98
CA LYS A 857 7.76 -21.73 31.49
C LYS A 857 8.05 -22.15 30.05
N THR A 858 7.25 -23.04 29.46
CA THR A 858 7.46 -23.53 28.08
C THR A 858 6.85 -22.63 27.02
N ILE A 859 5.88 -21.80 27.38
CA ILE A 859 5.22 -20.88 26.46
C ILE A 859 5.96 -19.57 26.46
N ASN A 860 6.36 -19.13 25.26
CA ASN A 860 6.97 -17.83 25.05
C ASN A 860 6.00 -16.70 25.42
N THR A 861 6.49 -15.67 26.11
CA THR A 861 5.75 -14.44 26.48
C THR A 861 4.98 -13.83 25.31
N TYR A 862 5.55 -13.84 24.10
CA TYR A 862 4.85 -13.33 22.91
C TYR A 862 3.57 -14.13 22.62
N GLN A 863 3.64 -15.47 22.67
CA GLN A 863 2.50 -16.35 22.42
C GLN A 863 1.42 -16.21 23.49
N ALA A 864 1.81 -16.09 24.76
CA ALA A 864 0.89 -15.82 25.86
C ALA A 864 0.13 -14.49 25.63
N GLN A 865 0.85 -13.42 25.26
CA GLN A 865 0.25 -12.13 24.95
C GLN A 865 -0.71 -12.21 23.77
N VAL A 866 -0.39 -12.98 22.72
CA VAL A 866 -1.30 -13.19 21.58
C VAL A 866 -2.60 -13.85 22.03
N TRP A 867 -2.54 -14.87 22.89
CA TRP A 867 -3.76 -15.50 23.40
C TRP A 867 -4.59 -14.56 24.26
N GLU A 868 -3.95 -13.74 25.11
CA GLU A 868 -4.64 -12.70 25.87
C GLU A 868 -5.35 -11.68 24.97
N ASN A 869 -4.67 -11.19 23.93
CA ASN A 869 -5.23 -10.26 22.97
C ASN A 869 -6.40 -10.88 22.19
N ARG A 870 -6.29 -12.15 21.81
CA ARG A 870 -7.37 -12.86 21.11
C ARG A 870 -8.58 -13.08 22.04
N LEU A 871 -8.36 -13.34 23.34
CA LEU A 871 -9.44 -13.40 24.34
C LEU A 871 -10.11 -12.03 24.56
N GLU A 872 -9.34 -10.93 24.56
CA GLU A 872 -9.88 -9.56 24.58
C GLU A 872 -10.73 -9.29 23.32
N THR A 873 -10.29 -9.76 22.15
CA THR A 873 -11.08 -9.65 20.92
C THR A 873 -12.44 -10.36 21.04
N LEU A 874 -12.51 -11.49 21.73
CA LEU A 874 -13.78 -12.16 22.01
C LEU A 874 -14.70 -11.30 22.87
N THR A 875 -14.16 -10.61 23.89
CA THR A 875 -14.92 -9.66 24.72
C THR A 875 -15.49 -8.53 23.87
N ARG A 876 -14.68 -7.94 22.99
CA ARG A 876 -15.10 -6.86 22.09
C ARG A 876 -16.20 -7.30 21.13
N LEU A 877 -16.09 -8.49 20.54
CA LEU A 877 -17.14 -9.06 19.68
C LEU A 877 -18.43 -9.36 20.44
N LEU A 878 -18.35 -9.86 21.68
CA LEU A 878 -19.54 -10.07 22.52
C LEU A 878 -20.27 -8.75 22.78
N ASN A 879 -19.54 -7.73 23.23
CA ASN A 879 -20.12 -6.43 23.53
C ASN A 879 -20.72 -5.77 22.28
N TYR A 880 -20.05 -5.91 21.12
CA TYR A 880 -20.61 -5.47 19.84
C TYR A 880 -21.91 -6.20 19.50
N GLY A 881 -21.96 -7.52 19.71
CA GLY A 881 -23.17 -8.31 19.53
C GLY A 881 -24.30 -7.93 20.50
N GLU A 882 -24.00 -7.59 21.74
CA GLU A 882 -25.00 -7.07 22.68
C GLU A 882 -25.67 -5.80 22.13
N ASN A 883 -24.86 -4.84 21.69
CA ASN A 883 -25.33 -3.56 21.18
C ASN A 883 -26.10 -3.71 19.86
N ARG A 884 -25.64 -4.58 18.94
CA ARG A 884 -26.21 -4.68 17.59
C ARG A 884 -27.31 -5.73 17.44
N ILE A 885 -27.26 -6.82 18.19
CA ILE A 885 -28.20 -7.94 18.03
C ILE A 885 -29.23 -7.97 19.16
N LEU A 886 -28.84 -7.70 20.40
CA LEU A 886 -29.73 -7.83 21.55
C LEU A 886 -30.47 -6.52 21.87
N SER A 887 -29.80 -5.38 21.76
CA SER A 887 -30.42 -4.06 21.99
C SER A 887 -31.33 -3.61 20.84
N ALA A 888 -31.16 -4.13 19.63
CA ALA A 888 -32.06 -3.88 18.49
C ALA A 888 -33.46 -4.52 18.64
N ASN A 889 -33.65 -5.41 19.62
CA ASN A 889 -34.92 -6.08 19.93
C ASN A 889 -35.66 -5.44 21.13
N LYS A 890 -35.22 -4.26 21.58
CA LYS A 890 -35.95 -3.38 22.52
C LYS A 890 -36.54 -2.21 21.75
#